data_AF-A0A668TG74-F1
#
_entry.id   AF-A0A668TG74-F1
#
_cell.length_a   1.000
_cell.length_b   1.000
_cell.length_c   1.000
_cell.angle_alpha   90.00
_cell.angle_beta   90.00
_cell.angle_gamma   90.00
#
_symmetry.space_group_name_H-M   'P 1'
#
loop_
_entity.id
_entity.type
_entity.pdbx_description
1 polymer ?
#
loop_
_entity_poly.entity_id
_entity_poly.type
_entity_poly.pdbx_seq_one_letter_code
_entity_poly.pdbx_strand_id
1 'polypeptide(L)'
;MIFGWISNMAVRSQQLATALLFILSVVLSFPLGEKKTDAPTCGYESCHATKPGMLNVHLVPHTHDDVGWLKTVDQYFYGDRNDIQHAGVQYILDSVVDQLLKNPDRRFIYVETAFFYRWWKSQSSSMQQTVKQLVNEGRLEFVNGGWCMSDEAATHYSAVIDQMTIGLRFLNETFGACGRPRVAWHIDPFGHAREHASMFAQMGFDGFFFGRLDYQDRARRMRDKEQELLWRASDSLTPPMADLFTGILPNGYSPPEGFCWDQLCSDPPIRDDPDLEDYNVDDVVGRFLVIANSQSTVYKTNHIIMTMGSDFQYENANLWYKNLDKLIHYVNARQANGSKVNVLYSTPSCYLQELHRANLTWPLKTDDFFPYADDAHDFWTGYFTSRPALKRYERISNSNLQTCNQLEVLGGLTSRKGPFGEGDSQTMKKAMAVAQHHDAVSGTEKQHVANDYARKLANGWQHCQVLVSNSLAALSGLSAERIYCDNLNVSVCHLTESSKKFSVNVYNPLARPVTWPVRLPVNGTAYSVSDASGKAVDCQVVHVSQATHEVRRQRGFAVNELVFQVQAPPLGYTTYTVALIQDGPPPAPAQQRAPTVIQNKFLQVTFDPETGLISSLNNLETKQSIKLTQNFYWYNASDGNNVESRQPSGAYIFRPNSSTPVIISQTAKTEIIKTSVVQEVRQWFAPWVSQVVRLYADSRALELEWTVGPVPIDDSVGKEVITRLDTSIKTAEYFYTDSNGREVLQRKKDFRPTWNLKQSEPIAGNYYPINSRAYIKDDVDQLTVVTDRSQGGGSIQNGSLEIMLHRRLLHDDFRGVGEPLNEISGIFPDGLVVRGRLLLTLDPPQTAADTHRPLAEGMVLQPLLTFTDGDLKPNTQLEFSGLLAALPPAVHLLTLSQWDEDSVLLRLEHQYQSSESKVSSQPVTVNLQKLFSTLEVLGVAELNLSANQWKDEVKRFDWTPEKGEKPLLKTFEDPSTWEVTLRPMEIRTFLLKVNLR
;
A
#
# COMPACT_ATOMS: atom_id res chain seq x y z
N MET A 1 2.80 -74.08 27.55
CA MET A 1 3.11 -75.50 27.24
C MET A 1 3.18 -75.59 25.72
N ILE A 2 4.35 -75.61 25.08
CA ILE A 2 5.30 -76.73 24.85
C ILE A 2 5.30 -77.07 23.34
N PHE A 3 6.44 -76.74 22.68
CA PHE A 3 7.11 -77.36 21.51
C PHE A 3 6.41 -77.39 20.13
N GLY A 4 7.05 -77.20 18.96
CA GLY A 4 8.46 -77.36 18.53
C GLY A 4 8.48 -78.30 17.30
N TRP A 5 8.66 -77.80 16.06
CA TRP A 5 9.90 -77.83 15.24
C TRP A 5 10.08 -79.02 14.25
N ILE A 6 10.45 -78.67 13.00
CA ILE A 6 11.25 -79.39 11.95
C ILE A 6 10.55 -80.56 11.20
N SER A 7 10.35 -80.58 9.87
CA SER A 7 11.18 -80.38 8.63
C SER A 7 11.91 -81.64 8.11
N ASN A 8 11.74 -81.96 6.82
CA ASN A 8 12.77 -82.40 5.85
C ASN A 8 12.12 -82.66 4.47
N MET A 9 12.44 -81.87 3.42
CA MET A 9 13.52 -82.07 2.42
C MET A 9 13.30 -83.32 1.55
N ALA A 10 13.41 -83.36 0.22
CA ALA A 10 14.03 -82.50 -0.80
C ALA A 10 13.61 -83.08 -2.19
N VAL A 11 13.10 -82.28 -3.15
CA VAL A 11 13.80 -81.74 -4.36
C VAL A 11 13.21 -82.29 -5.69
N ARG A 12 12.67 -81.34 -6.48
CA ARG A 12 12.66 -81.12 -7.96
C ARG A 12 12.53 -82.36 -8.88
N SER A 13 11.70 -82.36 -9.94
CA SER A 13 11.72 -81.35 -11.02
C SER A 13 10.57 -81.55 -12.02
N GLN A 14 10.12 -80.40 -12.55
CA GLN A 14 9.61 -80.17 -13.91
C GLN A 14 8.38 -80.95 -14.41
N GLN A 15 7.26 -80.23 -14.43
CA GLN A 15 6.18 -80.19 -15.43
C GLN A 15 4.83 -80.10 -14.71
N LEU A 16 4.36 -78.89 -14.40
CA LEU A 16 2.95 -78.55 -14.09
C LEU A 16 2.88 -77.07 -13.69
N ALA A 17 2.88 -76.17 -14.67
CA ALA A 17 2.58 -74.76 -14.47
C ALA A 17 2.07 -74.15 -15.79
N THR A 18 0.95 -74.67 -16.32
CA THR A 18 0.30 -74.08 -17.50
C THR A 18 -1.18 -74.42 -17.70
N ALA A 19 -1.91 -74.87 -16.67
CA ALA A 19 -3.33 -75.22 -16.85
C ALA A 19 -4.16 -75.14 -15.57
N LEU A 20 -4.18 -74.00 -14.86
CA LEU A 20 -5.19 -73.74 -13.82
C LEU A 20 -5.33 -72.24 -13.48
N LEU A 21 -5.45 -71.40 -14.50
CA LEU A 21 -5.69 -69.95 -14.35
C LEU A 21 -6.56 -69.40 -15.50
N PHE A 22 -7.55 -70.20 -15.92
CA PHE A 22 -8.61 -69.83 -16.86
C PHE A 22 -9.90 -70.49 -16.38
N ILE A 23 -10.63 -69.82 -15.49
CA ILE A 23 -12.09 -69.87 -15.23
C ILE A 23 -12.30 -68.94 -14.02
N LEU A 24 -12.24 -67.63 -14.27
CA LEU A 24 -12.80 -66.56 -13.45
C LEU A 24 -12.65 -65.26 -14.24
N SER A 25 -13.34 -65.22 -15.37
CA SER A 25 -13.50 -64.02 -16.18
C SER A 25 -14.90 -64.06 -16.76
N VAL A 26 -15.64 -62.97 -16.51
CA VAL A 26 -16.84 -62.47 -17.22
C VAL A 26 -18.08 -62.31 -16.31
N VAL A 27 -18.49 -61.04 -16.20
CA VAL A 27 -19.73 -60.40 -15.69
C VAL A 27 -19.88 -60.11 -14.18
N LEU A 28 -19.43 -58.92 -13.77
CA LEU A 28 -20.27 -57.83 -13.22
C LEU A 28 -19.34 -56.63 -12.88
N SER A 29 -18.88 -55.95 -13.92
CA SER A 29 -18.15 -54.69 -13.81
C SER A 29 -19.16 -53.55 -13.78
N PHE A 30 -19.37 -52.92 -12.62
CA PHE A 30 -19.81 -51.52 -12.59
C PHE A 30 -18.60 -50.66 -12.99
N PRO A 31 -18.75 -49.62 -13.84
CA PRO A 31 -17.64 -48.78 -14.22
C PRO A 31 -17.33 -47.84 -13.04
N LEU A 32 -16.44 -48.27 -12.14
CA LEU A 32 -15.61 -47.33 -11.41
C LEU A 32 -14.62 -46.79 -12.43
N GLY A 33 -15.02 -45.73 -13.13
CA GLY A 33 -14.11 -44.92 -13.90
C GLY A 33 -13.07 -44.36 -12.95
N GLU A 34 -11.87 -44.94 -12.96
CA GLU A 34 -10.67 -44.20 -12.59
C GLU A 34 -10.62 -42.97 -13.51
N LYS A 35 -11.09 -41.83 -13.00
CA LYS A 35 -10.74 -40.53 -13.59
C LYS A 35 -9.22 -40.46 -13.50
N LYS A 36 -8.54 -40.70 -14.63
CA LYS A 36 -7.24 -40.09 -14.89
C LYS A 36 -7.42 -38.62 -14.57
N THR A 37 -6.80 -38.16 -13.50
CA THR A 37 -6.62 -36.73 -13.28
C THR A 37 -5.56 -36.33 -14.30
N ASP A 38 -6.01 -35.90 -15.48
CA ASP A 38 -5.12 -35.26 -16.44
C ASP A 38 -4.40 -34.11 -15.73
N ALA A 39 -3.10 -33.97 -15.98
CA ALA A 39 -2.33 -32.87 -15.41
C ALA A 39 -3.00 -31.53 -15.77
N PRO A 40 -3.04 -30.55 -14.84
CA PRO A 40 -3.67 -29.26 -15.12
C PRO A 40 -3.02 -28.59 -16.33
N THR A 41 -3.83 -28.05 -17.23
CA THR A 41 -3.40 -27.41 -18.50
C THR A 41 -3.44 -25.88 -18.43
N CYS A 42 -3.38 -25.30 -17.22
CA CYS A 42 -3.59 -23.87 -16.96
C CYS A 42 -2.42 -22.97 -17.36
N GLY A 43 -2.58 -21.66 -17.14
CA GLY A 43 -1.55 -20.66 -17.45
C GLY A 43 -1.22 -20.65 -18.94
N TYR A 44 0.07 -20.59 -19.27
CA TYR A 44 0.57 -20.54 -20.64
C TYR A 44 0.24 -21.75 -21.51
N GLU A 45 -0.09 -22.90 -20.92
CA GLU A 45 -0.48 -24.11 -21.64
C GLU A 45 -1.96 -24.08 -22.06
N SER A 46 -2.79 -23.21 -21.44
CA SER A 46 -4.22 -23.08 -21.71
C SER A 46 -4.56 -22.13 -22.87
N CYS A 47 -3.55 -21.48 -23.43
CA CYS A 47 -3.71 -20.44 -24.44
C CYS A 47 -4.21 -21.02 -25.76
N HIS A 48 -5.27 -20.42 -26.32
CA HIS A 48 -5.75 -20.79 -27.65
C HIS A 48 -4.68 -20.52 -28.71
N ALA A 49 -4.66 -21.38 -29.73
CA ALA A 49 -3.75 -21.22 -30.86
C ALA A 49 -4.05 -19.92 -31.63
N THR A 50 -3.01 -19.13 -31.88
CA THR A 50 -3.05 -17.97 -32.76
C THR A 50 -2.82 -18.38 -34.21
N LYS A 51 -3.13 -17.49 -35.16
CA LYS A 51 -2.89 -17.72 -36.60
C LYS A 51 -1.70 -16.90 -37.09
N PRO A 52 -0.58 -17.53 -37.48
CA PRO A 52 0.57 -16.82 -38.04
C PRO A 52 0.20 -16.00 -39.29
N GLY A 53 0.79 -14.81 -39.43
CA GLY A 53 0.56 -13.93 -40.57
C GLY A 53 -0.83 -13.26 -40.62
N MET A 54 -1.62 -13.38 -39.56
CA MET A 54 -2.88 -12.65 -39.35
C MET A 54 -2.75 -11.68 -38.18
N LEU A 55 -3.60 -10.66 -38.13
CA LEU A 55 -3.85 -9.87 -36.92
C LEU A 55 -4.64 -10.75 -35.95
N ASN A 56 -4.05 -11.08 -34.80
CA ASN A 56 -4.69 -11.84 -33.74
C ASN A 56 -5.27 -10.90 -32.69
N VAL A 57 -6.59 -10.93 -32.53
CA VAL A 57 -7.33 -10.09 -31.58
C VAL A 57 -7.71 -10.93 -30.37
N HIS A 58 -7.05 -10.65 -29.25
CA HIS A 58 -7.24 -11.29 -27.97
C HIS A 58 -8.40 -10.61 -27.23
N LEU A 59 -9.59 -11.22 -27.25
CA LEU A 59 -10.72 -10.75 -26.45
C LEU A 59 -10.56 -11.24 -25.01
N VAL A 60 -10.50 -10.32 -24.05
CA VAL A 60 -10.29 -10.62 -22.64
C VAL A 60 -11.53 -10.22 -21.84
N PRO A 61 -12.45 -11.16 -21.57
CA PRO A 61 -13.58 -10.94 -20.66
C PRO A 61 -13.11 -10.69 -19.22
N HIS A 62 -13.58 -9.59 -18.63
CA HIS A 62 -13.28 -9.25 -17.23
C HIS A 62 -14.43 -8.45 -16.61
N THR A 63 -14.37 -8.29 -15.29
CA THR A 63 -15.13 -7.29 -14.53
C THR A 63 -14.13 -6.47 -13.72
N HIS A 64 -14.46 -5.21 -13.45
CA HIS A 64 -13.74 -4.42 -12.45
C HIS A 64 -14.63 -4.28 -11.21
N ASP A 65 -14.24 -4.92 -10.11
CA ASP A 65 -15.04 -4.97 -8.89
C ASP A 65 -14.37 -4.16 -7.78
N ASP A 66 -14.75 -2.88 -7.62
CA ASP A 66 -14.17 -2.03 -6.58
C ASP A 66 -14.42 -2.57 -5.18
N VAL A 67 -13.35 -2.67 -4.38
CA VAL A 67 -13.41 -3.12 -2.98
C VAL A 67 -13.86 -1.95 -2.09
N GLY A 68 -14.99 -1.36 -2.47
CA GLY A 68 -15.62 -0.18 -1.90
C GLY A 68 -15.28 1.10 -2.68
N TRP A 69 -16.28 1.90 -3.03
CA TRP A 69 -16.13 3.16 -3.77
C TRP A 69 -17.39 4.02 -3.63
N LEU A 70 -18.43 3.74 -4.43
CA LEU A 70 -19.75 4.35 -4.26
C LEU A 70 -20.57 3.59 -3.22
N LYS A 71 -20.37 2.28 -3.12
CA LYS A 71 -20.97 1.43 -2.07
C LYS A 71 -19.88 0.84 -1.21
N THR A 72 -20.25 0.39 -0.02
CA THR A 72 -19.33 -0.39 0.84
C THR A 72 -19.02 -1.74 0.20
N VAL A 73 -17.91 -2.37 0.64
CA VAL A 73 -17.50 -3.70 0.15
C VAL A 73 -18.66 -4.69 0.23
N ASP A 74 -19.35 -4.77 1.35
CA ASP A 74 -20.38 -5.78 1.55
C ASP A 74 -21.67 -5.45 0.77
N GLN A 75 -21.96 -4.17 0.53
CA GLN A 75 -23.08 -3.77 -0.34
C GLN A 75 -22.83 -4.13 -1.80
N TYR A 76 -21.62 -3.89 -2.33
CA TYR A 76 -21.24 -4.36 -3.67
C TYR A 76 -21.28 -5.89 -3.77
N PHE A 77 -20.83 -6.60 -2.72
CA PHE A 77 -20.85 -8.05 -2.74
C PHE A 77 -22.27 -8.62 -2.90
N TYR A 78 -23.21 -8.14 -2.07
CA TYR A 78 -24.57 -8.67 -2.03
C TYR A 78 -25.51 -8.09 -3.10
N GLY A 79 -25.15 -6.99 -3.75
CA GLY A 79 -26.05 -6.27 -4.66
C GLY A 79 -27.07 -5.39 -3.93
N ASP A 80 -26.72 -4.89 -2.74
CA ASP A 80 -27.55 -3.94 -1.99
C ASP A 80 -27.30 -2.50 -2.47
N ARG A 81 -28.20 -1.58 -2.13
CA ARG A 81 -28.13 -0.14 -2.46
C ARG A 81 -27.92 0.15 -3.96
N ASN A 82 -28.64 -0.57 -4.82
CA ASN A 82 -28.65 -0.31 -6.27
C ASN A 82 -29.25 1.06 -6.64
N ASP A 83 -29.84 1.79 -5.68
CA ASP A 83 -30.17 3.21 -5.80
C ASP A 83 -28.92 4.11 -5.96
N ILE A 84 -27.76 3.66 -5.47
CA ILE A 84 -26.47 4.37 -5.62
C ILE A 84 -25.78 3.96 -6.93
N GLN A 85 -25.57 2.66 -7.12
CA GLN A 85 -25.00 2.06 -8.32
C GLN A 85 -25.49 0.62 -8.41
N HIS A 86 -26.05 0.24 -9.56
CA HIS A 86 -26.48 -1.13 -9.82
C HIS A 86 -25.25 -2.04 -10.00
N ALA A 87 -24.98 -2.89 -9.00
CA ALA A 87 -23.81 -3.77 -8.98
C ALA A 87 -23.88 -4.81 -7.85
N GLY A 88 -23.60 -6.08 -8.15
CA GLY A 88 -23.72 -7.23 -7.25
C GLY A 88 -22.74 -8.36 -7.59
N VAL A 89 -21.57 -8.35 -6.94
CA VAL A 89 -20.43 -9.21 -7.29
C VAL A 89 -20.73 -10.71 -7.18
N GLN A 90 -21.55 -11.14 -6.21
CA GLN A 90 -21.92 -12.55 -6.11
C GLN A 90 -22.62 -13.07 -7.38
N TYR A 91 -23.47 -12.23 -8.01
CA TYR A 91 -24.21 -12.60 -9.22
C TYR A 91 -23.30 -12.62 -10.45
N ILE A 92 -22.28 -11.75 -10.47
CA ILE A 92 -21.22 -11.77 -11.49
C ILE A 92 -20.52 -13.13 -11.47
N LEU A 93 -19.99 -13.53 -10.31
CA LEU A 93 -19.28 -14.80 -10.16
C LEU A 93 -20.17 -16.01 -10.47
N ASP A 94 -21.42 -16.02 -9.98
CA ASP A 94 -22.38 -17.10 -10.25
C ASP A 94 -22.64 -17.26 -11.74
N SER A 95 -22.94 -16.16 -12.44
CA SER A 95 -23.29 -16.21 -13.85
C SER A 95 -22.08 -16.48 -14.76
N VAL A 96 -20.89 -15.96 -14.41
CA VAL A 96 -19.64 -16.26 -15.12
C VAL A 96 -19.32 -17.75 -15.05
N VAL A 97 -19.39 -18.36 -13.87
CA VAL A 97 -19.10 -19.80 -13.71
C VAL A 97 -20.07 -20.65 -14.54
N ASP A 98 -21.37 -20.31 -14.52
CA ASP A 98 -22.37 -20.98 -15.37
C ASP A 98 -22.06 -20.83 -16.87
N GLN A 99 -21.66 -19.65 -17.33
CA GLN A 99 -21.32 -19.44 -18.74
C GLN A 99 -20.01 -20.10 -19.14
N LEU A 100 -19.00 -20.12 -18.27
CA LEU A 100 -17.77 -20.85 -18.54
C LEU A 100 -18.11 -22.31 -18.80
N LEU A 101 -18.86 -22.98 -17.91
CA LEU A 101 -19.24 -24.39 -18.06
C LEU A 101 -19.87 -24.76 -19.41
N LYS A 102 -20.63 -23.85 -20.03
CA LYS A 102 -21.35 -24.11 -21.29
C LYS A 102 -20.47 -24.19 -22.54
N ASN A 103 -19.26 -23.62 -22.52
CA ASN A 103 -18.38 -23.63 -23.69
C ASN A 103 -16.89 -23.74 -23.31
N PRO A 104 -16.19 -24.79 -23.80
CA PRO A 104 -14.76 -24.95 -23.99
C PRO A 104 -13.87 -23.73 -23.90
N ASP A 105 -14.18 -22.87 -24.86
CA ASP A 105 -13.32 -21.83 -25.38
C ASP A 105 -13.48 -20.53 -24.60
N ARG A 106 -14.53 -20.40 -23.79
CA ARG A 106 -14.76 -19.19 -23.00
C ARG A 106 -13.63 -19.02 -21.98
N ARG A 107 -13.22 -17.77 -21.80
CA ARG A 107 -12.18 -17.34 -20.84
C ARG A 107 -12.73 -16.19 -20.02
N PHE A 108 -12.35 -16.12 -18.76
CA PHE A 108 -12.63 -14.98 -17.89
C PHE A 108 -11.44 -14.74 -16.97
N ILE A 109 -11.10 -13.46 -16.76
CA ILE A 109 -10.12 -13.08 -15.74
C ILE A 109 -10.79 -12.50 -14.51
N TYR A 110 -10.23 -12.78 -13.33
CA TYR A 110 -10.70 -12.21 -12.06
C TYR A 110 -9.54 -11.66 -11.24
N VAL A 111 -9.78 -10.55 -10.51
CA VAL A 111 -8.73 -9.72 -9.91
C VAL A 111 -8.82 -9.67 -8.38
N GLU A 112 -9.93 -9.15 -7.83
CA GLU A 112 -10.04 -8.78 -6.41
C GLU A 112 -10.33 -9.99 -5.51
N THR A 113 -9.28 -10.57 -4.94
CA THR A 113 -9.39 -11.77 -4.10
C THR A 113 -10.29 -11.56 -2.86
N ALA A 114 -10.46 -10.32 -2.39
CA ALA A 114 -11.40 -10.00 -1.31
C ALA A 114 -12.83 -10.46 -1.60
N PHE A 115 -13.33 -10.25 -2.82
CA PHE A 115 -14.67 -10.67 -3.23
C PHE A 115 -14.71 -12.15 -3.54
N PHE A 116 -13.73 -12.65 -4.29
CA PHE A 116 -13.65 -14.08 -4.60
C PHE A 116 -13.60 -14.93 -3.33
N TYR A 117 -12.82 -14.53 -2.31
CA TYR A 117 -12.75 -15.22 -1.02
C TYR A 117 -14.12 -15.24 -0.31
N ARG A 118 -14.86 -14.13 -0.33
CA ARG A 118 -16.22 -14.06 0.26
C ARG A 118 -17.16 -15.03 -0.46
N TRP A 119 -17.18 -14.98 -1.78
CA TRP A 119 -18.00 -15.87 -2.62
C TRP A 119 -17.61 -17.34 -2.42
N TRP A 120 -16.33 -17.66 -2.46
CA TRP A 120 -15.80 -19.03 -2.32
C TRP A 120 -16.24 -19.71 -1.03
N LYS A 121 -16.28 -18.95 0.07
CA LYS A 121 -16.67 -19.46 1.40
C LYS A 121 -18.14 -19.85 1.51
N SER A 122 -19.02 -19.29 0.69
CA SER A 122 -20.44 -19.65 0.68
C SER A 122 -20.77 -20.79 -0.29
N GLN A 123 -19.81 -21.22 -1.12
CA GLN A 123 -20.06 -22.24 -2.13
C GLN A 123 -20.11 -23.66 -1.57
N SER A 124 -20.96 -24.48 -2.20
CA SER A 124 -21.00 -25.92 -1.96
C SER A 124 -19.69 -26.60 -2.39
N SER A 125 -19.35 -27.74 -1.79
CA SER A 125 -18.16 -28.50 -2.18
C SER A 125 -18.15 -28.90 -3.66
N SER A 126 -19.32 -29.15 -4.26
CA SER A 126 -19.45 -29.41 -5.70
C SER A 126 -19.11 -28.18 -6.54
N MET A 127 -19.61 -27.00 -6.16
CA MET A 127 -19.27 -25.76 -6.88
C MET A 127 -17.80 -25.40 -6.71
N GLN A 128 -17.23 -25.61 -5.53
CA GLN A 128 -15.79 -25.45 -5.30
C GLN A 128 -14.95 -26.38 -6.20
N GLN A 129 -15.37 -27.64 -6.38
CA GLN A 129 -14.71 -28.56 -7.32
C GLN A 129 -14.85 -28.10 -8.77
N THR A 130 -16.03 -27.63 -9.17
CA THR A 130 -16.26 -27.04 -10.49
C THR A 130 -15.32 -25.88 -10.77
N VAL A 131 -15.19 -24.93 -9.85
CA VAL A 131 -14.31 -23.77 -10.05
C VAL A 131 -12.84 -24.18 -10.05
N LYS A 132 -12.43 -25.13 -9.19
CA LYS A 132 -11.08 -25.71 -9.26
C LYS A 132 -10.79 -26.32 -10.63
N GLN A 133 -11.76 -27.01 -11.23
CA GLN A 133 -11.64 -27.52 -12.58
C GLN A 133 -11.47 -26.39 -13.61
N LEU A 134 -12.32 -25.36 -13.57
CA LEU A 134 -12.22 -24.22 -14.50
C LEU A 134 -10.87 -23.49 -14.40
N VAL A 135 -10.33 -23.35 -13.20
CA VAL A 135 -8.99 -22.76 -12.97
C VAL A 135 -7.89 -23.68 -13.49
N ASN A 136 -7.97 -24.99 -13.25
CA ASN A 136 -7.00 -25.96 -13.75
C ASN A 136 -7.02 -26.11 -15.29
N GLU A 137 -8.14 -25.81 -15.93
CA GLU A 137 -8.30 -25.75 -17.39
C GLU A 137 -7.85 -24.39 -17.97
N GLY A 138 -7.56 -23.39 -17.12
CA GLY A 138 -7.23 -22.03 -17.54
C GLY A 138 -8.42 -21.23 -18.11
N ARG A 139 -9.65 -21.69 -17.85
CA ARG A 139 -10.89 -21.01 -18.29
C ARG A 139 -11.27 -19.84 -17.39
N LEU A 140 -10.97 -19.97 -16.10
CA LEU A 140 -10.96 -18.88 -15.15
C LEU A 140 -9.50 -18.63 -14.74
N GLU A 141 -8.97 -17.45 -15.04
CA GLU A 141 -7.60 -17.08 -14.69
C GLU A 141 -7.61 -15.95 -13.65
N PHE A 142 -6.84 -16.10 -12.57
CA PHE A 142 -6.59 -15.00 -11.66
C PHE A 142 -5.45 -14.14 -12.20
N VAL A 143 -5.69 -12.83 -12.32
CA VAL A 143 -4.66 -11.83 -12.63
C VAL A 143 -4.54 -10.86 -11.46
N ASN A 144 -3.36 -10.29 -11.24
CA ASN A 144 -2.99 -9.59 -10.00
C ASN A 144 -3.05 -10.50 -8.75
N GLY A 145 -4.26 -10.87 -8.28
CA GLY A 145 -4.45 -11.82 -7.17
C GLY A 145 -4.17 -11.25 -5.78
N GLY A 146 -3.96 -9.93 -5.66
CA GLY A 146 -4.03 -9.24 -4.38
C GLY A 146 -5.42 -9.31 -3.75
N TRP A 147 -5.52 -8.91 -2.49
CA TRP A 147 -6.81 -8.75 -1.82
C TRP A 147 -7.67 -7.69 -2.53
N CYS A 148 -7.04 -6.61 -2.99
CA CYS A 148 -7.63 -5.58 -3.84
C CYS A 148 -6.64 -5.17 -4.95
N MET A 149 -7.11 -4.39 -5.91
CA MET A 149 -6.26 -3.57 -6.77
C MET A 149 -5.88 -2.30 -6.00
N SER A 150 -4.66 -2.25 -5.47
CA SER A 150 -4.26 -1.17 -4.58
C SER A 150 -4.01 0.15 -5.31
N ASP A 151 -4.21 1.28 -4.61
CA ASP A 151 -3.65 2.56 -5.05
C ASP A 151 -2.12 2.44 -5.18
N GLU A 152 -1.54 3.21 -6.09
CA GLU A 152 -0.11 3.29 -6.30
C GLU A 152 0.50 4.60 -5.79
N ALA A 153 -0.29 5.61 -5.44
CA ALA A 153 0.24 6.88 -4.95
C ALA A 153 0.25 6.98 -3.42
N ALA A 154 -0.83 6.68 -2.72
CA ALA A 154 -1.00 6.90 -1.28
C ALA A 154 -0.71 5.67 -0.40
N THR A 155 -0.27 4.57 -1.03
CA THR A 155 0.11 3.33 -0.35
C THR A 155 1.57 3.33 0.07
N HIS A 156 1.84 2.72 1.23
CA HIS A 156 3.19 2.37 1.65
C HIS A 156 3.49 0.92 1.24
N TYR A 157 4.71 0.67 0.74
CA TYR A 157 5.11 -0.61 0.15
C TYR A 157 4.87 -1.81 1.07
N SER A 158 5.05 -1.65 2.40
CA SER A 158 4.81 -2.73 3.36
C SER A 158 3.35 -3.21 3.34
N ALA A 159 2.39 -2.29 3.25
CA ALA A 159 0.97 -2.61 3.21
C ALA A 159 0.56 -3.24 1.88
N VAL A 160 1.20 -2.84 0.78
CA VAL A 160 1.01 -3.47 -0.55
C VAL A 160 1.51 -4.91 -0.54
N ILE A 161 2.70 -5.16 0.01
CA ILE A 161 3.23 -6.53 0.15
C ILE A 161 2.28 -7.38 0.99
N ASP A 162 1.76 -6.85 2.11
CA ASP A 162 0.86 -7.59 2.99
C ASP A 162 -0.46 -7.95 2.29
N GLN A 163 -1.11 -7.00 1.60
CA GLN A 163 -2.37 -7.28 0.90
C GLN A 163 -2.18 -8.28 -0.25
N MET A 164 -1.08 -8.19 -0.99
CA MET A 164 -0.71 -9.16 -2.02
C MET A 164 -0.46 -10.54 -1.42
N THR A 165 0.27 -10.62 -0.30
CA THR A 165 0.57 -11.88 0.39
C THR A 165 -0.71 -12.61 0.81
N ILE A 166 -1.69 -11.89 1.37
CA ILE A 166 -2.94 -12.50 1.83
C ILE A 166 -3.72 -13.09 0.65
N GLY A 167 -3.90 -12.33 -0.43
CA GLY A 167 -4.64 -12.79 -1.61
C GLY A 167 -3.94 -13.97 -2.29
N LEU A 168 -2.65 -13.82 -2.57
CA LEU A 168 -1.86 -14.83 -3.28
C LEU A 168 -1.65 -16.11 -2.46
N ARG A 169 -1.57 -16.03 -1.13
CA ARG A 169 -1.55 -17.20 -0.26
C ARG A 169 -2.86 -17.98 -0.40
N PHE A 170 -4.00 -17.31 -0.29
CA PHE A 170 -5.31 -17.96 -0.42
C PHE A 170 -5.47 -18.64 -1.80
N LEU A 171 -5.08 -17.96 -2.88
CA LEU A 171 -5.14 -18.54 -4.23
C LEU A 171 -4.23 -19.75 -4.37
N ASN A 172 -3.00 -19.68 -3.85
CA ASN A 172 -2.04 -20.79 -3.90
C ASN A 172 -2.50 -22.00 -3.06
N GLU A 173 -3.03 -21.78 -1.86
CA GLU A 173 -3.56 -22.86 -1.01
C GLU A 173 -4.82 -23.51 -1.62
N THR A 174 -5.62 -22.73 -2.34
CA THR A 174 -6.91 -23.20 -2.88
C THR A 174 -6.76 -23.89 -4.24
N PHE A 175 -5.91 -23.35 -5.12
CA PHE A 175 -5.80 -23.73 -6.53
C PHE A 175 -4.38 -24.16 -6.97
N GLY A 176 -3.41 -24.17 -6.05
CA GLY A 176 -2.03 -24.55 -6.35
C GLY A 176 -1.39 -23.66 -7.43
N ALA A 177 -0.56 -24.27 -8.27
CA ALA A 177 0.17 -23.57 -9.33
C ALA A 177 -0.75 -22.83 -10.34
N CYS A 178 -1.97 -23.33 -10.57
CA CYS A 178 -2.95 -22.68 -11.46
C CYS A 178 -3.61 -21.46 -10.84
N GLY A 179 -3.60 -21.34 -9.51
CA GLY A 179 -4.04 -20.13 -8.81
C GLY A 179 -3.02 -19.00 -8.85
N ARG A 180 -1.78 -19.26 -9.28
CA ARG A 180 -0.70 -18.28 -9.28
C ARG A 180 -0.80 -17.36 -10.50
N PRO A 181 -1.08 -16.06 -10.33
CA PRO A 181 -1.15 -15.11 -11.43
C PRO A 181 0.20 -14.95 -12.15
N ARG A 182 0.16 -14.71 -13.46
CA ARG A 182 1.34 -14.39 -14.29
C ARG A 182 1.43 -12.91 -14.64
N VAL A 183 0.30 -12.22 -14.61
CA VAL A 183 0.18 -10.82 -15.01
C VAL A 183 -0.32 -9.97 -13.84
N ALA A 184 0.38 -8.88 -13.55
CA ALA A 184 -0.13 -7.82 -12.70
C ALA A 184 -1.12 -6.96 -13.51
N TRP A 185 -2.25 -6.61 -12.91
CA TRP A 185 -3.39 -6.00 -13.60
C TRP A 185 -3.91 -4.84 -12.77
N HIS A 186 -3.44 -3.62 -13.07
CA HIS A 186 -3.82 -2.39 -12.37
C HIS A 186 -4.48 -1.44 -13.37
N ILE A 187 -5.69 -1.76 -13.77
CA ILE A 187 -6.38 -1.00 -14.81
C ILE A 187 -6.85 0.38 -14.34
N ASP A 188 -7.11 0.54 -13.04
CA ASP A 188 -7.77 1.72 -12.50
C ASP A 188 -7.00 2.62 -11.51
N PRO A 189 -5.83 2.26 -10.94
CA PRO A 189 -5.03 3.21 -10.18
C PRO A 189 -4.66 4.47 -10.96
N PHE A 190 -4.70 5.62 -10.30
CA PHE A 190 -4.66 6.94 -10.95
C PHE A 190 -3.22 7.43 -11.20
N GLY A 191 -2.51 6.72 -12.08
CA GLY A 191 -1.07 6.81 -12.29
C GLY A 191 -0.36 5.62 -11.63
N HIS A 192 0.87 5.33 -12.07
CA HIS A 192 1.55 4.08 -11.73
C HIS A 192 2.95 4.31 -11.18
N ALA A 193 3.23 3.69 -10.03
CA ALA A 193 4.45 3.86 -9.28
C ALA A 193 5.55 2.92 -9.76
N ARG A 194 6.78 3.43 -9.80
CA ARG A 194 7.96 2.60 -10.09
C ARG A 194 8.10 1.45 -9.09
N GLU A 195 7.84 1.71 -7.82
CA GLU A 195 7.97 0.68 -6.77
C GLU A 195 6.98 -0.49 -6.97
N HIS A 196 5.77 -0.25 -7.49
CA HIS A 196 4.82 -1.33 -7.77
C HIS A 196 5.35 -2.30 -8.82
N ALA A 197 5.89 -1.80 -9.94
CA ALA A 197 6.51 -2.64 -10.95
C ALA A 197 7.71 -3.45 -10.39
N SER A 198 8.51 -2.85 -9.51
CA SER A 198 9.62 -3.53 -8.82
C SER A 198 9.12 -4.66 -7.92
N MET A 199 8.07 -4.43 -7.15
CA MET A 199 7.45 -5.45 -6.30
C MET A 199 6.84 -6.58 -7.13
N PHE A 200 6.10 -6.28 -8.21
CA PHE A 200 5.53 -7.31 -9.08
C PHE A 200 6.61 -8.18 -9.74
N ALA A 201 7.70 -7.59 -10.22
CA ALA A 201 8.84 -8.35 -10.72
C ALA A 201 9.38 -9.35 -9.66
N GLN A 202 9.53 -8.90 -8.41
CA GLN A 202 10.02 -9.71 -7.29
C GLN A 202 8.99 -10.73 -6.76
N MET A 203 7.69 -10.53 -7.04
CA MET A 203 6.62 -11.50 -6.78
C MET A 203 6.52 -12.57 -7.88
N GLY A 204 7.28 -12.45 -8.97
CA GLY A 204 7.33 -13.46 -10.02
C GLY A 204 6.39 -13.21 -11.20
N PHE A 205 5.82 -12.00 -11.33
CA PHE A 205 5.00 -11.64 -12.48
C PHE A 205 5.85 -11.49 -13.75
N ASP A 206 5.31 -11.93 -14.87
CA ASP A 206 5.94 -11.89 -16.19
C ASP A 206 5.68 -10.56 -16.93
N GLY A 207 4.57 -9.89 -16.59
CA GLY A 207 4.20 -8.60 -17.16
C GLY A 207 3.18 -7.84 -16.33
N PHE A 208 3.02 -6.56 -16.66
CA PHE A 208 2.14 -5.60 -16.00
C PHE A 208 1.27 -4.88 -17.03
N PHE A 209 -0.03 -4.78 -16.80
CA PHE A 209 -0.94 -4.01 -17.66
C PHE A 209 -1.77 -3.02 -16.88
N PHE A 210 -1.94 -1.84 -17.46
CA PHE A 210 -2.69 -0.76 -16.84
C PHE A 210 -3.43 0.13 -17.86
N GLY A 211 -4.44 0.85 -17.36
CA GLY A 211 -5.34 1.68 -18.17
C GLY A 211 -5.05 3.19 -18.12
N ARG A 212 -4.55 3.73 -17.00
CA ARG A 212 -4.47 5.18 -16.80
C ARG A 212 -3.07 5.72 -17.06
N LEU A 213 -2.98 6.73 -17.93
CA LEU A 213 -1.72 7.37 -18.33
C LEU A 213 -1.99 8.82 -18.70
N ASP A 214 -1.03 9.71 -18.43
CA ASP A 214 -1.06 11.10 -18.91
C ASP A 214 -1.44 11.16 -20.40
N TYR A 215 -2.43 11.99 -20.73
CA TYR A 215 -2.99 12.06 -22.07
C TYR A 215 -1.95 12.47 -23.14
N GLN A 216 -0.97 13.32 -22.79
CA GLN A 216 0.11 13.70 -23.71
C GLN A 216 1.10 12.54 -23.90
N ASP A 217 1.43 11.81 -22.83
CA ASP A 217 2.27 10.62 -22.92
C ASP A 217 1.60 9.54 -23.76
N ARG A 218 0.31 9.26 -23.51
CA ARG A 218 -0.50 8.31 -24.30
C ARG A 218 -0.48 8.68 -25.79
N ALA A 219 -0.73 9.96 -26.12
CA ALA A 219 -0.74 10.41 -27.51
C ALA A 219 0.63 10.22 -28.18
N ARG A 220 1.74 10.44 -27.46
CA ARG A 220 3.09 10.18 -27.98
C ARG A 220 3.34 8.69 -28.19
N ARG A 221 3.06 7.86 -27.19
CA ARG A 221 3.27 6.41 -27.26
C ARG A 221 2.45 5.74 -28.35
N MET A 222 1.21 6.20 -28.59
CA MET A 222 0.41 5.71 -29.70
C MET A 222 1.04 6.03 -31.06
N ARG A 223 1.59 7.24 -31.24
CA ARG A 223 2.28 7.61 -32.50
C ARG A 223 3.55 6.81 -32.72
N ASP A 224 4.30 6.58 -31.65
CA ASP A 224 5.64 5.97 -31.71
C ASP A 224 5.60 4.43 -31.54
N LYS A 225 4.41 3.85 -31.33
CA LYS A 225 4.18 2.43 -31.03
C LYS A 225 4.93 1.95 -29.78
N GLU A 226 4.89 2.77 -28.73
CA GLU A 226 5.55 2.55 -27.44
C GLU A 226 4.55 2.34 -26.28
N GLN A 227 3.36 1.84 -26.61
CA GLN A 227 2.36 1.38 -25.62
C GLN A 227 2.83 0.11 -24.90
N GLU A 228 3.80 -0.60 -25.48
CA GLU A 228 4.42 -1.81 -24.94
C GLU A 228 5.91 -1.53 -24.70
N LEU A 229 6.39 -1.77 -23.49
CA LEU A 229 7.71 -1.37 -23.05
C LEU A 229 8.31 -2.32 -22.02
N LEU A 230 9.62 -2.23 -21.81
CA LEU A 230 10.29 -2.83 -20.67
C LEU A 230 10.49 -1.76 -19.59
N TRP A 231 9.92 -1.98 -18.41
CA TRP A 231 10.08 -1.07 -17.28
C TRP A 231 11.17 -1.58 -16.36
N ARG A 232 12.28 -0.84 -16.27
CA ARG A 232 13.32 -1.05 -15.27
C ARG A 232 12.95 -0.30 -14.01
N ALA A 233 12.42 -1.03 -13.04
CA ALA A 233 11.75 -0.45 -11.90
C ALA A 233 12.66 -0.19 -10.68
N SER A 234 13.97 -0.34 -10.81
CA SER A 234 14.92 0.04 -9.75
C SER A 234 16.29 0.40 -10.31
N ASP A 235 16.91 1.41 -9.72
CA ASP A 235 18.29 1.81 -10.00
C ASP A 235 19.30 0.99 -9.16
N SER A 236 18.83 0.38 -8.06
CA SER A 236 19.67 -0.32 -7.08
C SER A 236 19.71 -1.83 -7.31
N LEU A 237 18.57 -2.43 -7.67
CA LEU A 237 18.49 -3.87 -7.92
C LEU A 237 19.15 -4.21 -9.25
N THR A 238 19.97 -5.26 -9.25
CA THR A 238 20.72 -5.66 -10.45
C THR A 238 19.75 -6.12 -11.54
N PRO A 239 19.70 -5.48 -12.72
CA PRO A 239 18.85 -5.94 -13.81
C PRO A 239 19.17 -7.40 -14.20
N PRO A 240 18.18 -8.22 -14.56
CA PRO A 240 16.76 -7.88 -14.76
C PRO A 240 15.87 -8.08 -13.52
N MET A 241 16.40 -8.09 -12.28
CA MET A 241 15.61 -8.43 -11.07
C MET A 241 14.31 -7.62 -10.91
N ALA A 242 14.35 -6.34 -11.26
CA ALA A 242 13.20 -5.43 -11.23
C ALA A 242 12.73 -5.00 -12.63
N ASP A 243 13.23 -5.64 -13.69
CA ASP A 243 12.75 -5.38 -15.05
C ASP A 243 11.41 -6.14 -15.24
N LEU A 244 10.38 -5.46 -15.74
CA LEU A 244 9.04 -6.02 -15.96
C LEU A 244 8.46 -5.51 -17.28
N PHE A 245 7.98 -6.42 -18.13
CA PHE A 245 7.26 -6.00 -19.34
C PHE A 245 5.99 -5.27 -18.94
N THR A 246 5.70 -4.15 -19.59
CA THR A 246 4.56 -3.30 -19.25
C THR A 246 3.78 -2.91 -20.51
N GLY A 247 2.48 -3.17 -20.50
CA GLY A 247 1.57 -2.83 -21.58
C GLY A 247 0.51 -1.81 -21.15
N ILE A 248 0.37 -0.75 -21.92
CA ILE A 248 -0.68 0.26 -21.76
C ILE A 248 -1.89 -0.19 -22.59
N LEU A 249 -3.03 -0.34 -21.93
CA LEU A 249 -4.27 -0.73 -22.56
C LEU A 249 -4.82 0.43 -23.43
N PRO A 250 -5.45 0.11 -24.58
CA PRO A 250 -5.77 1.11 -25.61
C PRO A 250 -6.90 2.06 -25.18
N ASN A 251 -7.95 1.51 -24.53
CA ASN A 251 -9.21 2.19 -24.23
C ASN A 251 -9.45 2.32 -22.71
N GLY A 252 -8.39 2.62 -21.96
CA GLY A 252 -8.41 2.50 -20.50
C GLY A 252 -8.56 1.03 -20.13
N TYR A 253 -9.78 0.59 -19.86
CA TYR A 253 -10.13 -0.80 -19.57
C TYR A 253 -11.53 -1.20 -20.01
N SER A 254 -12.19 -0.38 -20.82
CA SER A 254 -13.55 -0.64 -21.33
C SER A 254 -13.52 -1.40 -22.66
N PRO A 255 -14.65 -2.04 -23.08
CA PRO A 255 -14.78 -2.55 -24.45
C PRO A 255 -14.59 -1.44 -25.48
N PRO A 256 -14.16 -1.81 -26.71
CA PRO A 256 -14.25 -0.87 -27.82
C PRO A 256 -15.66 -0.31 -27.98
N GLU A 257 -15.76 0.96 -28.39
CA GLU A 257 -17.04 1.64 -28.58
C GLU A 257 -17.97 0.83 -29.52
N GLY A 258 -19.21 0.60 -29.09
CA GLY A 258 -20.20 -0.18 -29.84
C GLY A 258 -20.17 -1.69 -29.60
N PHE A 259 -19.38 -2.17 -28.64
CA PHE A 259 -19.21 -3.59 -28.28
C PHE A 259 -19.42 -3.88 -26.80
N CYS A 260 -20.22 -3.07 -26.09
CA CYS A 260 -20.65 -3.34 -24.73
C CYS A 260 -21.99 -4.08 -24.68
N TRP A 261 -21.96 -5.37 -24.32
CA TRP A 261 -23.17 -6.20 -24.21
C TRP A 261 -23.54 -6.56 -22.77
N ASP A 262 -23.28 -5.63 -21.85
CA ASP A 262 -23.77 -5.74 -20.48
C ASP A 262 -25.24 -5.30 -20.38
N GLN A 263 -25.93 -5.73 -19.32
CA GLN A 263 -27.30 -5.27 -19.04
C GLN A 263 -27.38 -3.76 -18.77
N LEU A 264 -26.26 -3.13 -18.39
CA LEU A 264 -26.13 -1.68 -18.20
C LEU A 264 -25.80 -0.93 -19.50
N CYS A 265 -25.60 -1.63 -20.61
CA CYS A 265 -25.23 -1.07 -21.90
C CYS A 265 -26.40 -1.09 -22.90
N SER A 266 -26.30 -0.25 -23.93
CA SER A 266 -27.34 -0.09 -24.96
C SER A 266 -26.90 -0.53 -26.36
N ASP A 267 -25.72 -1.12 -26.52
CA ASP A 267 -25.25 -1.56 -27.83
C ASP A 267 -26.11 -2.71 -28.35
N PRO A 268 -26.47 -2.70 -29.66
CA PRO A 268 -27.36 -3.71 -30.21
C PRO A 268 -26.71 -5.09 -30.15
N PRO A 269 -27.47 -6.15 -29.78
CA PRO A 269 -26.97 -7.51 -29.88
C PRO A 269 -26.76 -7.90 -31.35
N ILE A 270 -25.95 -8.95 -31.57
CA ILE A 270 -25.76 -9.52 -32.90
C ILE A 270 -27.01 -10.34 -33.28
N ARG A 271 -27.72 -9.84 -34.29
CA ARG A 271 -28.91 -10.41 -34.92
C ARG A 271 -28.48 -11.08 -36.23
N ASP A 272 -28.41 -12.39 -36.17
CA ASP A 272 -27.82 -13.27 -37.18
C ASP A 272 -28.83 -14.17 -37.88
N ASP A 273 -30.12 -13.99 -37.59
CA ASP A 273 -31.19 -14.60 -38.36
C ASP A 273 -31.39 -13.77 -39.65
N PRO A 274 -31.10 -14.34 -40.83
CA PRO A 274 -31.15 -13.62 -42.10
C PRO A 274 -32.57 -13.20 -42.52
N ASP A 275 -33.60 -13.76 -41.89
CA ASP A 275 -35.01 -13.42 -42.17
C ASP A 275 -35.49 -12.19 -41.37
N LEU A 276 -34.68 -11.70 -40.43
CA LEU A 276 -34.99 -10.49 -39.66
C LEU A 276 -34.72 -9.21 -40.47
N GLU A 277 -35.67 -8.28 -40.47
CA GLU A 277 -35.52 -6.94 -41.08
C GLU A 277 -34.33 -6.16 -40.51
N ASP A 278 -33.93 -6.45 -39.27
CA ASP A 278 -32.86 -5.77 -38.55
C ASP A 278 -31.56 -6.61 -38.40
N TYR A 279 -31.36 -7.62 -39.25
CA TYR A 279 -30.08 -8.34 -39.37
C TYR A 279 -28.89 -7.37 -39.44
N ASN A 280 -27.88 -7.58 -38.59
CA ASN A 280 -26.79 -6.60 -38.41
C ASN A 280 -25.37 -7.18 -38.43
N VAL A 281 -25.19 -8.47 -38.73
CA VAL A 281 -23.86 -9.12 -38.68
C VAL A 281 -22.85 -8.41 -39.56
N ASP A 282 -23.22 -8.03 -40.79
CA ASP A 282 -22.28 -7.43 -41.74
C ASP A 282 -21.78 -6.05 -41.27
N ASP A 283 -22.66 -5.25 -40.66
CA ASP A 283 -22.31 -3.97 -40.04
C ASP A 283 -21.41 -4.17 -38.82
N VAL A 284 -21.79 -5.05 -37.90
CA VAL A 284 -21.03 -5.33 -36.68
C VAL A 284 -19.62 -5.83 -37.01
N VAL A 285 -19.52 -6.79 -37.95
CA VAL A 285 -18.22 -7.33 -38.40
C VAL A 285 -17.41 -6.25 -39.10
N GLY A 286 -18.02 -5.43 -39.95
CA GLY A 286 -17.35 -4.31 -40.62
C GLY A 286 -16.77 -3.32 -39.61
N ARG A 287 -17.56 -2.88 -38.63
CA ARG A 287 -17.12 -1.99 -37.54
C ARG A 287 -15.99 -2.60 -36.72
N PHE A 288 -16.12 -3.87 -36.34
CA PHE A 288 -15.09 -4.57 -35.56
C PHE A 288 -13.75 -4.63 -36.30
N LEU A 289 -13.76 -4.96 -37.59
CA LEU A 289 -12.55 -5.01 -38.42
C LEU A 289 -11.86 -3.65 -38.53
N VAL A 290 -12.63 -2.56 -38.64
CA VAL A 290 -12.10 -1.19 -38.65
C VAL A 290 -11.43 -0.85 -37.32
N ILE A 291 -12.09 -1.15 -36.20
CA ILE A 291 -11.54 -0.91 -34.86
C ILE A 291 -10.26 -1.73 -34.64
N ALA A 292 -10.28 -3.04 -34.95
CA ALA A 292 -9.12 -3.91 -34.80
C ALA A 292 -7.94 -3.43 -35.65
N ASN A 293 -8.19 -3.05 -36.90
CA ASN A 293 -7.15 -2.49 -37.76
C ASN A 293 -6.61 -1.16 -37.22
N SER A 294 -7.47 -0.25 -36.77
CA SER A 294 -7.06 1.02 -36.15
C SER A 294 -6.17 0.79 -34.93
N GLN A 295 -6.59 -0.07 -34.00
CA GLN A 295 -5.82 -0.41 -32.82
C GLN A 295 -4.47 -1.06 -33.18
N SER A 296 -4.42 -1.93 -34.20
CA SER A 296 -3.15 -2.54 -34.63
C SER A 296 -2.08 -1.54 -35.08
N THR A 297 -2.48 -0.32 -35.45
CA THR A 297 -1.52 0.71 -35.88
C THR A 297 -0.66 1.27 -34.75
N VAL A 298 -1.09 1.14 -33.49
CA VAL A 298 -0.40 1.71 -32.31
C VAL A 298 0.39 0.67 -31.49
N TYR A 299 0.38 -0.61 -31.90
CA TYR A 299 1.14 -1.70 -31.29
C TYR A 299 2.22 -2.23 -32.24
N LYS A 300 3.24 -2.90 -31.71
CA LYS A 300 4.39 -3.37 -32.49
C LYS A 300 4.17 -4.70 -33.20
N THR A 301 3.38 -5.59 -32.58
CA THR A 301 3.16 -6.95 -33.08
C THR A 301 1.86 -7.03 -33.89
N ASN A 302 1.62 -8.20 -34.48
CA ASN A 302 0.32 -8.57 -35.07
C ASN A 302 -0.64 -9.17 -34.01
N HIS A 303 -0.42 -8.91 -32.72
CA HIS A 303 -1.30 -9.28 -31.63
C HIS A 303 -1.81 -8.00 -30.98
N ILE A 304 -3.11 -7.93 -30.74
CA ILE A 304 -3.72 -6.83 -29.96
C ILE A 304 -4.66 -7.38 -28.90
N ILE A 305 -4.79 -6.66 -27.79
CA ILE A 305 -5.67 -6.98 -26.67
C ILE A 305 -6.90 -6.09 -26.67
N MET A 306 -8.09 -6.67 -26.49
CA MET A 306 -9.33 -5.93 -26.27
C MET A 306 -9.96 -6.39 -24.95
N THR A 307 -10.07 -5.46 -24.01
CA THR A 307 -10.75 -5.64 -22.72
C THR A 307 -12.25 -5.69 -22.96
N MET A 308 -12.89 -6.83 -22.72
CA MET A 308 -14.33 -7.02 -22.94
C MET A 308 -15.05 -6.98 -21.61
N GLY A 309 -15.03 -5.83 -20.94
CA GLY A 309 -15.55 -5.63 -19.59
C GLY A 309 -15.39 -4.20 -19.11
N SER A 310 -15.99 -3.87 -17.96
CA SER A 310 -15.91 -2.57 -17.29
C SER A 310 -16.40 -2.74 -15.84
N ASP A 311 -16.63 -1.64 -15.13
CA ASP A 311 -17.09 -1.62 -13.74
C ASP A 311 -18.33 -2.48 -13.53
N PHE A 312 -18.22 -3.49 -12.66
CA PHE A 312 -19.30 -4.39 -12.23
C PHE A 312 -20.13 -5.03 -13.35
N GLN A 313 -19.54 -5.24 -14.53
CA GLN A 313 -20.19 -5.93 -15.64
C GLN A 313 -20.21 -7.45 -15.42
N TYR A 314 -20.91 -8.18 -16.30
CA TYR A 314 -21.08 -9.64 -16.22
C TYR A 314 -21.99 -10.14 -15.09
N GLU A 315 -22.81 -9.27 -14.46
CA GLU A 315 -23.90 -9.74 -13.56
C GLU A 315 -24.80 -10.75 -14.26
N ASN A 316 -25.03 -10.53 -15.56
CA ASN A 316 -25.61 -11.50 -16.48
C ASN A 316 -24.61 -11.82 -17.61
N ALA A 317 -23.62 -12.65 -17.29
CA ALA A 317 -22.57 -13.03 -18.23
C ALA A 317 -23.08 -13.62 -19.56
N ASN A 318 -24.31 -14.17 -19.60
CA ASN A 318 -24.90 -14.73 -20.82
C ASN A 318 -25.05 -13.67 -21.93
N LEU A 319 -25.33 -12.41 -21.58
CA LEU A 319 -25.46 -11.32 -22.57
C LEU A 319 -24.14 -11.09 -23.32
N TRP A 320 -23.04 -11.02 -22.56
CA TRP A 320 -21.69 -10.93 -23.11
C TRP A 320 -21.34 -12.13 -23.97
N TYR A 321 -21.40 -13.33 -23.38
CA TYR A 321 -20.91 -14.53 -24.06
C TYR A 321 -21.71 -14.88 -25.33
N LYS A 322 -23.02 -14.65 -25.35
CA LYS A 322 -23.84 -14.88 -26.56
C LYS A 322 -23.40 -14.01 -27.73
N ASN A 323 -23.01 -12.77 -27.47
CA ASN A 323 -22.53 -11.85 -28.51
C ASN A 323 -21.06 -12.07 -28.86
N LEU A 324 -20.21 -12.36 -27.87
CA LEU A 324 -18.79 -12.67 -28.10
C LEU A 324 -18.62 -13.95 -28.92
N ASP A 325 -19.38 -15.01 -28.65
CA ASP A 325 -19.37 -16.25 -29.44
C ASP A 325 -19.70 -15.96 -30.92
N LYS A 326 -20.76 -15.17 -31.16
CA LYS A 326 -21.16 -14.75 -32.51
C LYS A 326 -20.13 -13.86 -33.19
N LEU A 327 -19.57 -12.90 -32.45
CA LEU A 327 -18.54 -11.99 -32.96
C LEU A 327 -17.32 -12.80 -33.45
N ILE A 328 -16.81 -13.70 -32.61
CA ILE A 328 -15.68 -14.58 -32.94
C ILE A 328 -16.02 -15.41 -34.19
N HIS A 329 -17.20 -16.03 -34.22
CA HIS A 329 -17.64 -16.85 -35.35
C HIS A 329 -17.68 -16.06 -36.67
N TYR A 330 -18.42 -14.94 -36.72
CA TYR A 330 -18.65 -14.20 -37.95
C TYR A 330 -17.42 -13.42 -38.43
N VAL A 331 -16.61 -12.86 -37.52
CA VAL A 331 -15.36 -12.21 -37.92
C VAL A 331 -14.38 -13.23 -38.50
N ASN A 332 -14.23 -14.41 -37.87
CA ASN A 332 -13.35 -15.45 -38.39
C ASN A 332 -13.86 -16.08 -39.69
N ALA A 333 -15.19 -16.16 -39.90
CA ALA A 333 -15.76 -16.62 -41.17
C ALA A 333 -15.35 -15.73 -42.35
N ARG A 334 -15.11 -14.42 -42.13
CA ARG A 334 -14.60 -13.52 -43.18
C ARG A 334 -13.20 -13.85 -43.66
N GLN A 335 -12.45 -14.74 -42.99
CA GLN A 335 -11.16 -15.23 -43.48
C GLN A 335 -11.30 -15.98 -44.81
N ALA A 336 -12.42 -16.68 -45.04
CA ALA A 336 -12.72 -17.32 -46.33
C ALA A 336 -12.86 -16.30 -47.47
N ASN A 337 -13.20 -15.05 -47.13
CA ASN A 337 -13.34 -13.93 -48.06
C ASN A 337 -12.10 -13.00 -48.05
N GLY A 338 -10.96 -13.50 -47.56
CA GLY A 338 -9.68 -12.80 -47.61
C GLY A 338 -9.33 -11.94 -46.40
N SER A 339 -10.19 -11.83 -45.38
CA SER A 339 -9.84 -11.13 -44.14
C SER A 339 -8.61 -11.77 -43.49
N LYS A 340 -7.69 -10.93 -42.99
CA LYS A 340 -6.48 -11.34 -42.27
C LYS A 340 -6.58 -11.11 -40.77
N VAL A 341 -7.81 -11.15 -40.24
CA VAL A 341 -8.09 -10.99 -38.80
C VAL A 341 -8.55 -12.31 -38.21
N ASN A 342 -7.92 -12.70 -37.11
CA ASN A 342 -8.27 -13.86 -36.29
C ASN A 342 -8.66 -13.38 -34.90
N VAL A 343 -9.87 -13.71 -34.45
CA VAL A 343 -10.40 -13.33 -33.15
C VAL A 343 -10.53 -14.56 -32.28
N LEU A 344 -10.15 -14.44 -31.01
CA LEU A 344 -10.16 -15.53 -30.05
C LEU A 344 -10.48 -15.02 -28.65
N TYR A 345 -11.10 -15.87 -27.84
CA TYR A 345 -11.06 -15.71 -26.39
C TYR A 345 -9.62 -15.84 -25.90
N SER A 346 -9.24 -14.99 -24.95
CA SER A 346 -7.88 -14.94 -24.42
C SER A 346 -7.88 -14.44 -22.97
N THR A 347 -6.69 -14.49 -22.37
CA THR A 347 -6.35 -13.80 -21.12
C THR A 347 -5.15 -12.87 -21.37
N PRO A 348 -4.83 -11.94 -20.45
CA PRO A 348 -3.62 -11.11 -20.52
C PRO A 348 -2.34 -11.94 -20.53
N SER A 349 -2.31 -13.08 -19.83
CA SER A 349 -1.17 -13.99 -19.84
C SER A 349 -0.92 -14.57 -21.22
N CYS A 350 -1.98 -14.99 -21.93
CA CYS A 350 -1.86 -15.49 -23.30
C CYS A 350 -1.46 -14.40 -24.29
N TYR A 351 -1.95 -13.17 -24.12
CA TYR A 351 -1.48 -12.04 -24.91
C TYR A 351 0.02 -11.79 -24.69
N LEU A 352 0.45 -11.70 -23.43
CA LEU A 352 1.84 -11.50 -23.04
C LEU A 352 2.77 -12.60 -23.59
N GLN A 353 2.32 -13.85 -23.60
CA GLN A 353 3.08 -14.97 -24.17
C GLN A 353 3.39 -14.75 -25.65
N GLU A 354 2.43 -14.24 -26.44
CA GLU A 354 2.64 -13.98 -27.86
C GLU A 354 3.60 -12.79 -28.07
N LEU A 355 3.56 -11.78 -27.21
CA LEU A 355 4.53 -10.69 -27.23
C LEU A 355 5.95 -11.18 -26.94
N HIS A 356 6.11 -12.12 -26.01
CA HIS A 356 7.39 -12.76 -25.72
C HIS A 356 7.86 -13.63 -26.90
N ARG A 357 6.96 -14.42 -27.51
CA ARG A 357 7.24 -15.25 -28.69
C ARG A 357 7.62 -14.44 -29.93
N ALA A 358 7.15 -13.20 -30.04
CA ALA A 358 7.54 -12.29 -31.11
C ALA A 358 9.04 -11.97 -31.10
N ASN A 359 9.73 -12.17 -29.96
CA ASN A 359 11.18 -12.01 -29.82
C ASN A 359 11.69 -10.64 -30.33
N LEU A 360 10.92 -9.58 -30.03
CA LEU A 360 11.24 -8.21 -30.37
C LEU A 360 12.01 -7.50 -29.26
N THR A 361 12.52 -6.31 -29.58
CA THR A 361 13.08 -5.37 -28.62
C THR A 361 12.05 -4.33 -28.19
N TRP A 362 12.10 -3.93 -26.92
CA TRP A 362 11.12 -3.04 -26.31
C TRP A 362 11.76 -1.75 -25.79
N PRO A 363 11.08 -0.59 -25.91
CA PRO A 363 11.58 0.67 -25.37
C PRO A 363 11.74 0.56 -23.85
N LEU A 364 12.77 1.19 -23.31
CA LEU A 364 13.08 1.13 -21.88
C LEU A 364 12.51 2.35 -21.15
N LYS A 365 11.80 2.12 -20.04
CA LYS A 365 11.37 3.17 -19.08
C LYS A 365 12.05 2.93 -17.73
N THR A 366 12.44 3.98 -17.01
CA THR A 366 13.17 3.90 -15.72
C THR A 366 12.57 4.76 -14.59
N ASP A 367 11.70 5.71 -14.93
CA ASP A 367 10.95 6.58 -14.03
C ASP A 367 9.56 6.00 -13.72
N ASP A 368 8.62 6.79 -13.21
CA ASP A 368 7.23 6.40 -12.94
C ASP A 368 6.22 7.05 -13.90
N PHE A 369 4.93 6.77 -13.72
CA PHE A 369 3.83 7.35 -14.51
C PHE A 369 3.06 8.39 -13.71
N PHE A 370 3.75 9.18 -12.89
CA PHE A 370 3.16 10.29 -12.14
C PHE A 370 3.63 11.68 -12.64
N PRO A 371 2.80 12.71 -12.43
CA PRO A 371 1.37 12.64 -12.10
C PRO A 371 0.53 12.21 -13.32
N TYR A 372 -0.65 11.65 -13.06
CA TYR A 372 -1.64 11.31 -14.08
C TYR A 372 -2.55 12.50 -14.41
N ALA A 373 -2.87 12.68 -15.69
CA ALA A 373 -3.89 13.61 -16.17
C ALA A 373 -4.60 13.01 -17.39
N ASP A 374 -5.93 13.01 -17.40
CA ASP A 374 -6.74 12.58 -18.54
C ASP A 374 -7.07 13.70 -19.54
N ASP A 375 -6.92 14.96 -19.14
CA ASP A 375 -6.98 16.13 -20.02
C ASP A 375 -6.08 17.26 -19.47
N ALA A 376 -5.98 18.37 -20.20
CA ALA A 376 -5.08 19.48 -19.91
C ALA A 376 -5.27 20.10 -18.52
N HIS A 377 -6.49 20.17 -18.00
CA HIS A 377 -6.80 20.85 -16.73
C HIS A 377 -7.18 19.88 -15.61
N ASP A 378 -6.89 18.60 -15.82
CA ASP A 378 -7.50 17.50 -15.09
C ASP A 378 -6.38 16.65 -14.48
N PHE A 379 -5.51 17.28 -13.68
CA PHE A 379 -4.42 16.58 -12.98
C PHE A 379 -4.94 15.90 -11.72
N TRP A 380 -4.80 14.59 -11.66
CA TRP A 380 -5.24 13.75 -10.54
C TRP A 380 -4.17 13.77 -9.45
N THR A 381 -3.94 14.94 -8.86
CA THR A 381 -2.94 15.14 -7.79
C THR A 381 -3.58 15.60 -6.48
N GLY A 382 -4.91 15.77 -6.47
CA GLY A 382 -5.68 16.10 -5.27
C GLY A 382 -5.78 14.91 -4.31
N TYR A 383 -5.98 13.69 -4.85
CA TYR A 383 -6.13 12.48 -4.05
C TYR A 383 -4.87 12.09 -3.27
N PHE A 384 -3.70 12.63 -3.64
CA PHE A 384 -2.50 12.49 -2.83
C PHE A 384 -2.70 13.00 -1.39
N THR A 385 -3.67 13.92 -1.19
CA THR A 385 -3.99 14.52 0.12
C THR A 385 -5.44 14.33 0.57
N SER A 386 -6.40 14.03 -0.33
CA SER A 386 -7.82 13.84 0.03
C SER A 386 -8.02 12.89 1.22
N ARG A 387 -8.95 13.22 2.13
CA ARG A 387 -9.17 12.47 3.39
C ARG A 387 -7.89 12.23 4.22
N PRO A 388 -7.13 13.30 4.57
CA PRO A 388 -5.84 13.15 5.24
C PRO A 388 -5.95 12.53 6.65
N ALA A 389 -7.13 12.56 7.27
CA ALA A 389 -7.38 11.85 8.53
C ALA A 389 -7.41 10.32 8.32
N LEU A 390 -8.09 9.84 7.27
CA LEU A 390 -8.14 8.41 6.93
C LEU A 390 -6.75 7.90 6.53
N LYS A 391 -5.99 8.66 5.73
CA LYS A 391 -4.59 8.32 5.37
C LYS A 391 -3.69 8.14 6.60
N ARG A 392 -3.85 8.98 7.63
CA ARG A 392 -3.11 8.79 8.90
C ARG A 392 -3.61 7.59 9.67
N TYR A 393 -4.92 7.38 9.70
CA TYR A 393 -5.50 6.25 10.42
C TYR A 393 -5.05 4.92 9.82
N GLU A 394 -4.94 4.85 8.49
CA GLU A 394 -4.39 3.73 7.74
C GLU A 394 -2.88 3.52 8.05
N ARG A 395 -2.05 4.57 8.13
CA ARG A 395 -0.63 4.41 8.50
C ARG A 395 -0.42 3.89 9.92
N ILE A 396 -1.16 4.43 10.90
CA ILE A 396 -1.10 3.92 12.29
C ILE A 396 -1.63 2.48 12.35
N SER A 397 -2.67 2.17 11.57
CA SER A 397 -3.22 0.83 11.44
C SER A 397 -2.18 -0.16 10.88
N ASN A 398 -1.36 0.24 9.90
CA ASN A 398 -0.24 -0.57 9.43
C ASN A 398 0.77 -0.85 10.56
N SER A 399 1.17 0.16 11.34
CA SER A 399 2.07 -0.02 12.50
C SER A 399 1.50 -0.98 13.54
N ASN A 400 0.21 -0.83 13.86
CA ASN A 400 -0.51 -1.70 14.78
C ASN A 400 -0.56 -3.14 14.26
N LEU A 401 -0.76 -3.34 12.96
CA LEU A 401 -0.72 -4.67 12.34
C LEU A 401 0.67 -5.30 12.48
N GLN A 402 1.75 -4.57 12.21
CA GLN A 402 3.11 -5.12 12.36
C GLN A 402 3.40 -5.47 13.83
N THR A 403 3.04 -4.61 14.78
CA THR A 403 3.17 -4.88 16.21
C THR A 403 2.38 -6.13 16.64
N CYS A 404 1.13 -6.23 16.17
CA CYS A 404 0.25 -7.37 16.43
C CYS A 404 0.82 -8.67 15.87
N ASN A 405 1.34 -8.66 14.63
CA ASN A 405 2.00 -9.81 14.01
C ASN A 405 3.26 -10.26 14.76
N GLN A 406 4.11 -9.30 15.16
CA GLN A 406 5.34 -9.59 15.90
C GLN A 406 5.02 -10.23 17.26
N LEU A 407 4.10 -9.63 18.02
CA LEU A 407 3.72 -10.13 19.35
C LEU A 407 2.93 -11.44 19.29
N GLU A 408 2.21 -11.70 18.20
CA GLU A 408 1.60 -13.01 17.93
C GLU A 408 2.68 -14.11 17.90
N VAL A 409 3.79 -13.86 17.19
CA VAL A 409 4.92 -14.79 17.10
C VAL A 409 5.65 -14.90 18.44
N LEU A 410 5.98 -13.77 19.07
CA LEU A 410 6.82 -13.74 20.28
C LEU A 410 6.09 -14.26 21.52
N GLY A 411 4.79 -14.01 21.65
CA GLY A 411 3.96 -14.48 22.76
C GLY A 411 3.40 -15.90 22.58
N GLY A 412 3.48 -16.45 21.36
CA GLY A 412 3.11 -17.83 21.06
C GLY A 412 1.60 -18.12 21.12
N LEU A 413 1.23 -19.37 21.45
CA LEU A 413 -0.16 -19.83 21.45
C LEU A 413 -1.08 -19.00 22.37
N THR A 414 -0.54 -18.47 23.47
CA THR A 414 -1.28 -17.64 24.43
C THR A 414 -1.71 -16.30 23.82
N SER A 415 -1.01 -15.79 22.79
CA SER A 415 -1.34 -14.51 22.15
C SER A 415 -2.76 -14.50 21.58
N ARG A 416 -3.18 -15.60 20.93
CA ARG A 416 -4.52 -15.72 20.36
C ARG A 416 -5.60 -16.02 21.39
N LYS A 417 -5.26 -16.79 22.42
CA LYS A 417 -6.18 -17.22 23.48
C LYS A 417 -5.49 -17.09 24.83
N GLY A 418 -5.74 -15.97 25.51
CA GLY A 418 -5.06 -15.63 26.75
C GLY A 418 -6.00 -15.05 27.80
N PRO A 419 -5.44 -14.46 28.88
CA PRO A 419 -6.22 -13.99 30.03
C PRO A 419 -7.21 -12.86 29.71
N PHE A 420 -7.08 -12.19 28.56
CA PHE A 420 -7.95 -11.09 28.14
C PHE A 420 -8.96 -11.49 27.05
N GLY A 421 -9.06 -12.79 26.73
CA GLY A 421 -9.99 -13.33 25.74
C GLY A 421 -9.32 -13.77 24.44
N GLU A 422 -10.13 -13.89 23.39
CA GLU A 422 -9.69 -14.27 22.05
C GLU A 422 -9.33 -13.04 21.21
N GLY A 423 -8.14 -13.03 20.64
CA GLY A 423 -7.66 -11.99 19.73
C GLY A 423 -6.96 -12.60 18.52
N ASP A 424 -6.90 -11.87 17.42
CA ASP A 424 -6.28 -12.34 16.18
C ASP A 424 -5.72 -11.20 15.32
N SER A 425 -4.66 -11.50 14.57
CA SER A 425 -4.09 -10.57 13.58
C SER A 425 -4.87 -10.56 12.26
N GLN A 426 -5.65 -11.61 11.96
CA GLN A 426 -6.29 -11.83 10.66
C GLN A 426 -7.39 -10.81 10.35
N THR A 427 -8.14 -10.38 11.36
CA THR A 427 -9.16 -9.33 11.25
C THR A 427 -8.51 -8.01 10.84
N MET A 428 -7.39 -7.67 11.46
CA MET A 428 -6.62 -6.47 11.12
C MET A 428 -5.96 -6.57 9.74
N LYS A 429 -5.38 -7.74 9.40
CA LYS A 429 -4.80 -8.03 8.07
C LYS A 429 -5.81 -7.75 6.96
N LYS A 430 -7.04 -8.26 7.08
CA LYS A 430 -8.10 -8.06 6.08
C LYS A 430 -8.60 -6.63 6.01
N ALA A 431 -8.72 -5.94 7.15
CA ALA A 431 -9.11 -4.53 7.18
C ALA A 431 -8.05 -3.64 6.51
N MET A 432 -6.77 -3.87 6.82
CA MET A 432 -5.65 -3.18 6.18
C MET A 432 -5.56 -3.46 4.68
N ALA A 433 -5.79 -4.71 4.28
CA ALA A 433 -5.79 -5.10 2.89
C ALA A 433 -6.90 -4.40 2.08
N VAL A 434 -8.11 -4.26 2.64
CA VAL A 434 -9.19 -3.45 2.04
C VAL A 434 -8.80 -1.98 1.96
N ALA A 435 -8.16 -1.43 3.00
CA ALA A 435 -7.77 -0.03 3.05
C ALA A 435 -6.73 0.36 1.97
N GLN A 436 -6.08 -0.60 1.31
CA GLN A 436 -5.14 -0.32 0.21
C GLN A 436 -5.83 -0.09 -1.14
N HIS A 437 -7.13 -0.40 -1.26
CA HIS A 437 -7.90 -0.23 -2.50
C HIS A 437 -7.74 1.19 -3.05
N HIS A 438 -7.78 1.33 -4.38
CA HIS A 438 -7.53 2.60 -5.06
C HIS A 438 -8.59 3.68 -4.82
N ASP A 439 -9.70 3.37 -4.15
CA ASP A 439 -10.64 4.35 -3.59
C ASP A 439 -10.67 4.46 -2.07
N ALA A 440 -9.86 3.67 -1.36
CA ALA A 440 -9.80 3.70 0.09
C ALA A 440 -8.76 4.70 0.59
N VAL A 441 -7.47 4.32 0.58
CA VAL A 441 -6.40 5.20 1.07
C VAL A 441 -6.22 6.44 0.20
N SER A 442 -6.62 6.40 -1.08
CA SER A 442 -6.66 7.56 -1.98
C SER A 442 -7.66 8.63 -1.53
N GLY A 443 -8.70 8.25 -0.79
CA GLY A 443 -9.74 9.16 -0.32
C GLY A 443 -10.73 9.60 -1.40
N THR A 444 -11.01 8.73 -2.36
CA THR A 444 -11.85 8.99 -3.55
C THR A 444 -13.21 8.27 -3.56
N GLU A 445 -13.55 7.65 -2.43
CA GLU A 445 -14.84 7.02 -2.13
C GLU A 445 -15.91 8.01 -1.62
N LYS A 446 -17.18 7.58 -1.61
CA LYS A 446 -18.27 8.31 -0.95
C LYS A 446 -18.08 8.36 0.57
N GLN A 447 -18.60 9.40 1.23
CA GLN A 447 -18.37 9.60 2.67
C GLN A 447 -18.82 8.41 3.55
N HIS A 448 -19.92 7.75 3.20
CA HIS A 448 -20.40 6.60 3.98
C HIS A 448 -19.49 5.36 3.83
N VAL A 449 -18.76 5.25 2.71
CA VAL A 449 -17.77 4.19 2.47
C VAL A 449 -16.48 4.49 3.24
N ALA A 450 -16.04 5.76 3.27
CA ALA A 450 -14.94 6.21 4.14
C ALA A 450 -15.19 5.85 5.61
N ASN A 451 -16.43 6.04 6.08
CA ASN A 451 -16.86 5.66 7.43
C ASN A 451 -16.82 4.13 7.63
N ASP A 452 -17.14 3.33 6.61
CA ASP A 452 -17.04 1.87 6.66
C ASP A 452 -15.57 1.41 6.74
N TYR A 453 -14.67 2.02 5.96
CA TYR A 453 -13.23 1.74 6.07
C TYR A 453 -12.71 2.04 7.47
N ALA A 454 -13.01 3.22 8.01
CA ALA A 454 -12.64 3.57 9.37
C ALA A 454 -13.22 2.58 10.39
N ARG A 455 -14.47 2.15 10.24
CA ARG A 455 -15.09 1.12 11.08
C ARG A 455 -14.36 -0.23 11.01
N LYS A 456 -13.97 -0.68 9.81
CA LYS A 456 -13.23 -1.94 9.62
C LYS A 456 -11.85 -1.87 10.28
N LEU A 457 -11.13 -0.76 10.15
CA LEU A 457 -9.85 -0.53 10.83
C LEU A 457 -10.01 -0.53 12.35
N ALA A 458 -11.04 0.15 12.88
CA ALA A 458 -11.35 0.17 14.31
C ALA A 458 -11.65 -1.23 14.86
N ASN A 459 -12.40 -2.04 14.11
CA ASN A 459 -12.66 -3.44 14.49
C ASN A 459 -11.36 -4.27 14.50
N GLY A 460 -10.48 -4.07 13.51
CA GLY A 460 -9.16 -4.70 13.49
C GLY A 460 -8.29 -4.32 14.69
N TRP A 461 -8.34 -3.05 15.13
CA TRP A 461 -7.63 -2.60 16.33
C TRP A 461 -8.11 -3.33 17.58
N GLN A 462 -9.42 -3.50 17.77
CA GLN A 462 -9.98 -4.18 18.95
C GLN A 462 -9.44 -5.62 19.07
N HIS A 463 -9.42 -6.38 17.98
CA HIS A 463 -8.88 -7.75 17.97
C HIS A 463 -7.37 -7.78 18.24
N CYS A 464 -6.62 -6.86 17.63
CA CYS A 464 -5.18 -6.76 17.87
C CYS A 464 -4.84 -6.29 19.29
N GLN A 465 -5.63 -5.40 19.90
CA GLN A 465 -5.42 -4.97 21.28
C GLN A 465 -5.57 -6.14 22.27
N VAL A 466 -6.54 -7.04 22.06
CA VAL A 466 -6.67 -8.27 22.86
C VAL A 466 -5.45 -9.17 22.68
N LEU A 467 -5.03 -9.40 21.42
CA LEU A 467 -3.85 -10.22 21.11
C LEU A 467 -2.57 -9.65 21.73
N VAL A 468 -2.33 -8.36 21.55
CA VAL A 468 -1.19 -7.64 22.14
C VAL A 468 -1.22 -7.74 23.65
N SER A 469 -2.39 -7.55 24.28
CA SER A 469 -2.53 -7.65 25.73
C SER A 469 -2.17 -9.04 26.23
N ASN A 470 -2.67 -10.10 25.57
CA ASN A 470 -2.35 -11.48 25.89
C ASN A 470 -0.84 -11.77 25.73
N SER A 471 -0.26 -11.32 24.62
CA SER A 471 1.16 -11.51 24.31
C SER A 471 2.05 -10.84 25.37
N LEU A 472 1.76 -9.59 25.69
CA LEU A 472 2.52 -8.85 26.69
C LEU A 472 2.28 -9.40 28.10
N ALA A 473 1.10 -9.97 28.42
CA ALA A 473 0.88 -10.71 29.67
C ALA A 473 1.79 -11.94 29.77
N ALA A 474 1.89 -12.72 28.69
CA ALA A 474 2.73 -13.90 28.63
C ALA A 474 4.21 -13.56 28.78
N LEU A 475 4.67 -12.50 28.08
CA LEU A 475 6.07 -12.06 28.13
C LEU A 475 6.45 -11.39 29.46
N SER A 476 5.52 -10.64 30.08
CA SER A 476 5.82 -9.90 31.32
C SER A 476 5.51 -10.66 32.61
N GLY A 477 4.71 -11.73 32.53
CA GLY A 477 4.12 -12.38 33.71
C GLY A 477 3.04 -11.54 34.42
N LEU A 478 2.60 -10.43 33.82
CA LEU A 478 1.58 -9.54 34.39
C LEU A 478 0.22 -9.68 33.69
N SER A 479 -0.72 -10.30 34.38
CA SER A 479 -2.13 -10.42 33.94
C SER A 479 -3.01 -9.28 34.47
N ALA A 480 -2.54 -8.03 34.41
CA ALA A 480 -3.34 -6.85 34.78
C ALA A 480 -4.00 -6.24 33.54
N GLU A 481 -5.18 -5.64 33.71
CA GLU A 481 -5.88 -4.96 32.62
C GLU A 481 -4.96 -3.92 31.96
N ARG A 482 -4.95 -3.95 30.62
CA ARG A 482 -4.17 -3.03 29.79
C ARG A 482 -5.11 -2.04 29.13
N ILE A 483 -4.77 -0.77 29.30
CA ILE A 483 -5.53 0.37 28.79
C ILE A 483 -4.79 0.93 27.59
N TYR A 484 -5.54 1.18 26.52
CA TYR A 484 -5.08 1.80 25.28
C TYR A 484 -5.61 3.23 25.20
N CYS A 485 -4.75 4.19 24.87
CA CYS A 485 -5.12 5.59 24.75
C CYS A 485 -4.97 6.06 23.30
N ASP A 486 -5.99 5.79 22.50
CA ASP A 486 -5.99 6.04 21.05
C ASP A 486 -6.16 7.54 20.68
N ASN A 487 -6.43 8.41 21.68
CA ASN A 487 -6.66 9.84 21.50
C ASN A 487 -5.55 10.73 22.09
N LEU A 488 -4.32 10.21 22.23
CA LEU A 488 -3.19 10.99 22.74
C LEU A 488 -2.83 12.20 21.86
N ASN A 489 -3.14 12.15 20.55
CA ASN A 489 -2.93 13.28 19.64
C ASN A 489 -3.74 14.54 19.99
N VAL A 490 -4.84 14.37 20.74
CA VAL A 490 -5.70 15.44 21.26
C VAL A 490 -5.66 15.52 22.79
N SER A 491 -4.62 14.92 23.39
CA SER A 491 -4.36 14.92 24.84
C SER A 491 -5.56 14.38 25.63
N VAL A 492 -6.06 13.22 25.24
CA VAL A 492 -7.13 12.48 25.93
C VAL A 492 -6.67 11.06 26.27
N CYS A 493 -6.69 10.71 27.54
CA CYS A 493 -6.40 9.39 28.09
C CYS A 493 -6.96 9.29 29.52
N HIS A 494 -8.14 8.68 29.67
CA HIS A 494 -8.88 8.68 30.94
C HIS A 494 -8.04 8.20 32.14
N LEU A 495 -7.21 7.17 31.95
CA LEU A 495 -6.34 6.64 33.01
C LEU A 495 -5.34 7.69 33.51
N THR A 496 -4.57 8.31 32.61
CA THR A 496 -3.51 9.25 33.00
C THR A 496 -4.08 10.57 33.54
N GLU A 497 -5.31 10.89 33.17
CA GLU A 497 -6.06 12.05 33.67
C GLU A 497 -6.58 11.86 35.11
N SER A 498 -6.89 10.62 35.50
CA SER A 498 -7.54 10.31 36.79
C SER A 498 -6.65 9.60 37.80
N SER A 499 -5.71 8.78 37.35
CA SER A 499 -4.87 7.97 38.23
C SER A 499 -3.70 8.77 38.78
N LYS A 500 -3.42 8.57 40.07
CA LYS A 500 -2.25 9.14 40.75
C LYS A 500 -0.99 8.30 40.56
N LYS A 501 -1.12 7.06 40.13
CA LYS A 501 -0.01 6.13 39.93
C LYS A 501 -0.38 5.09 38.89
N PHE A 502 0.43 5.00 37.84
CA PHE A 502 0.22 4.06 36.75
C PHE A 502 1.56 3.66 36.13
N SER A 503 1.54 2.66 35.28
CA SER A 503 2.71 2.23 34.52
C SER A 503 2.48 2.38 33.01
N VAL A 504 3.55 2.69 32.29
CA VAL A 504 3.58 2.87 30.84
C VAL A 504 4.50 1.80 30.26
N ASN A 505 3.92 0.85 29.54
CA ASN A 505 4.67 -0.15 28.78
C ASN A 505 4.86 0.35 27.35
N VAL A 506 6.11 0.44 26.92
CA VAL A 506 6.52 0.98 25.62
C VAL A 506 7.05 -0.17 24.78
N TYR A 507 6.26 -0.67 23.84
CA TYR A 507 6.71 -1.68 22.90
C TYR A 507 7.30 -1.04 21.64
N ASN A 508 8.51 -1.42 21.28
CA ASN A 508 9.25 -0.97 20.12
C ASN A 508 9.19 -2.05 19.02
N PRO A 509 8.47 -1.79 17.90
CA PRO A 509 8.39 -2.72 16.78
C PRO A 509 9.66 -2.75 15.91
N LEU A 510 10.59 -1.81 16.08
CA LEU A 510 11.82 -1.74 15.30
C LEU A 510 12.86 -2.77 15.77
N ALA A 511 13.68 -3.26 14.85
CA ALA A 511 14.78 -4.17 15.16
C ALA A 511 16.04 -3.48 15.72
N ARG A 512 15.90 -2.25 16.22
CA ARG A 512 16.95 -1.44 16.84
C ARG A 512 16.39 -0.70 18.06
N PRO A 513 17.23 -0.30 19.04
CA PRO A 513 16.75 0.48 20.17
C PRO A 513 16.17 1.81 19.69
N VAL A 514 15.06 2.23 20.30
CA VAL A 514 14.40 3.50 20.00
C VAL A 514 14.39 4.38 21.22
N THR A 515 14.69 5.66 21.03
CA THR A 515 14.37 6.71 21.99
C THR A 515 13.12 7.42 21.49
N TRP A 516 12.09 7.50 22.33
CA TRP A 516 10.80 8.06 21.94
C TRP A 516 10.33 9.11 22.95
N PRO A 517 9.82 10.27 22.49
CA PRO A 517 9.19 11.22 23.39
C PRO A 517 7.77 10.77 23.74
N VAL A 518 7.47 10.68 25.03
CA VAL A 518 6.13 10.39 25.56
C VAL A 518 5.52 11.69 26.08
N ARG A 519 4.25 11.92 25.72
CA ARG A 519 3.43 13.06 26.14
C ARG A 519 2.08 12.55 26.61
N LEU A 520 1.80 12.64 27.91
CA LEU A 520 0.59 12.08 28.53
C LEU A 520 -0.29 13.18 29.13
N PRO A 521 -1.61 13.19 28.88
CA PRO A 521 -2.51 14.14 29.51
C PRO A 521 -2.67 13.83 31.00
N VAL A 522 -2.45 14.82 31.86
CA VAL A 522 -2.45 14.69 33.32
C VAL A 522 -3.06 15.93 34.00
N ASN A 523 -3.43 15.82 35.27
CA ASN A 523 -3.97 16.96 36.05
C ASN A 523 -3.02 17.51 37.13
N GLY A 524 -1.98 16.76 37.45
CA GLY A 524 -0.99 17.16 38.46
C GLY A 524 0.00 18.18 37.94
N THR A 525 0.76 18.79 38.85
CA THR A 525 1.79 19.80 38.53
C THR A 525 3.21 19.28 38.68
N ALA A 526 3.41 18.16 39.37
CA ALA A 526 4.68 17.45 39.44
C ALA A 526 4.49 15.94 39.51
N TYR A 527 5.30 15.21 38.74
CA TYR A 527 5.30 13.75 38.67
C TYR A 527 6.73 13.22 38.86
N SER A 528 6.84 11.98 39.30
CA SER A 528 8.04 11.17 39.17
C SER A 528 7.83 10.15 38.06
N VAL A 529 8.85 9.97 37.23
CA VAL A 529 8.94 8.87 36.26
C VAL A 529 10.17 8.05 36.60
N SER A 530 10.02 6.74 36.70
CA SER A 530 11.12 5.80 36.94
C SER A 530 11.17 4.74 35.84
N ASP A 531 12.37 4.39 35.39
CA ASP A 531 12.58 3.30 34.44
C ASP A 531 12.47 1.92 35.11
N ALA A 532 12.67 0.86 34.33
CA ALA A 532 12.59 -0.52 34.80
C ALA A 532 13.60 -0.88 35.91
N SER A 533 14.68 -0.12 36.07
CA SER A 533 15.66 -0.29 37.15
C SER A 533 15.32 0.51 38.41
N GLY A 534 14.23 1.28 38.39
CA GLY A 534 13.85 2.22 39.44
C GLY A 534 14.63 3.53 39.41
N LYS A 535 15.40 3.79 38.34
CA LYS A 535 16.15 5.05 38.18
C LYS A 535 15.20 6.15 37.69
N ALA A 536 15.32 7.32 38.28
CA ALA A 536 14.54 8.48 37.90
C ALA A 536 14.86 8.94 36.45
N VAL A 537 13.79 9.22 35.70
CA VAL A 537 13.83 9.78 34.35
C VAL A 537 13.44 11.25 34.43
N ASP A 538 14.18 12.13 33.75
CA ASP A 538 13.81 13.54 33.69
C ASP A 538 12.46 13.70 32.99
N CYS A 539 11.56 14.43 33.63
CA CYS A 539 10.19 14.64 33.16
C CYS A 539 9.74 16.06 33.51
N GLN A 540 8.94 16.64 32.64
CA GLN A 540 8.47 18.01 32.76
C GLN A 540 6.97 18.07 32.52
N VAL A 541 6.29 18.96 33.23
CA VAL A 541 4.85 19.19 33.06
C VAL A 541 4.66 20.49 32.30
N VAL A 542 3.94 20.41 31.19
CA VAL A 542 3.58 21.58 30.36
C VAL A 542 2.06 21.73 30.30
N HIS A 543 1.56 22.95 30.14
CA HIS A 543 0.12 23.17 29.99
C HIS A 543 -0.40 22.59 28.68
N VAL A 544 -1.60 22.00 28.68
CA VAL A 544 -2.31 21.67 27.43
C VAL A 544 -2.54 22.96 26.64
N SER A 545 -2.23 22.96 25.35
CA SER A 545 -2.40 24.15 24.53
C SER A 545 -3.88 24.47 24.28
N GLN A 546 -4.21 25.76 24.15
CA GLN A 546 -5.57 26.20 23.80
C GLN A 546 -6.09 25.53 22.52
N ALA A 547 -5.24 25.42 21.48
CA ALA A 547 -5.59 24.74 20.24
C ALA A 547 -5.94 23.24 20.47
N THR A 548 -5.24 22.56 21.39
CA THR A 548 -5.56 21.17 21.72
C THR A 548 -6.86 21.06 22.54
N HIS A 549 -7.11 21.99 23.47
CA HIS A 549 -8.39 22.08 24.17
C HIS A 549 -9.57 22.24 23.18
N GLU A 550 -9.41 23.07 22.15
CA GLU A 550 -10.43 23.30 21.11
C GLU A 550 -10.69 22.03 20.28
N VAL A 551 -9.64 21.33 19.85
CA VAL A 551 -9.78 20.09 19.05
C VAL A 551 -10.37 18.94 19.88
N ARG A 552 -9.93 18.78 21.12
CA ARG A 552 -10.43 17.69 21.98
C ARG A 552 -11.88 17.91 22.41
N ARG A 553 -12.33 19.17 22.47
CA ARG A 553 -13.64 19.58 22.99
C ARG A 553 -13.83 19.05 24.42
N GLN A 554 -14.95 18.39 24.71
CA GLN A 554 -15.29 17.87 26.04
C GLN A 554 -14.86 16.40 26.26
N ARG A 555 -14.02 15.83 25.38
CA ARG A 555 -13.63 14.41 25.44
C ARG A 555 -12.60 14.08 26.52
N GLY A 556 -11.93 15.09 27.08
CA GLY A 556 -10.96 14.94 28.17
C GLY A 556 -10.88 16.20 29.03
N PHE A 557 -10.37 16.04 30.24
CA PHE A 557 -10.34 17.03 31.31
C PHE A 557 -8.93 17.35 31.82
N ALA A 558 -7.87 16.73 31.27
CA ALA A 558 -6.48 17.13 31.54
C ALA A 558 -6.26 18.63 31.40
N VAL A 559 -5.58 19.25 32.36
CA VAL A 559 -5.09 20.64 32.24
C VAL A 559 -3.62 20.72 31.83
N ASN A 560 -2.86 19.65 32.07
CA ASN A 560 -1.44 19.56 31.80
C ASN A 560 -1.08 18.33 30.95
N GLU A 561 0.15 18.30 30.48
CA GLU A 561 0.76 17.17 29.80
C GLU A 561 2.12 16.88 30.43
N LEU A 562 2.33 15.62 30.83
CA LEU A 562 3.60 15.11 31.30
C LEU A 562 4.44 14.69 30.11
N VAL A 563 5.64 15.26 29.97
CA VAL A 563 6.58 15.02 28.87
C VAL A 563 7.86 14.41 29.42
N PHE A 564 8.31 13.32 28.83
CA PHE A 564 9.57 12.64 29.17
C PHE A 564 10.04 11.79 27.98
N GLN A 565 11.29 11.35 28.01
CA GLN A 565 11.83 10.44 27.01
C GLN A 565 11.88 9.02 27.56
N VAL A 566 11.53 8.06 26.70
CA VAL A 566 11.65 6.63 26.98
C VAL A 566 12.63 5.99 26.02
N GLN A 567 13.19 4.87 26.44
CA GLN A 567 13.98 3.99 25.60
C GLN A 567 13.34 2.61 25.64
N ALA A 568 13.32 1.92 24.51
CA ALA A 568 12.85 0.55 24.42
C ALA A 568 13.81 -0.29 23.57
N PRO A 569 14.08 -1.54 23.97
CA PRO A 569 15.00 -2.42 23.27
C PRO A 569 14.47 -2.83 21.89
N PRO A 570 15.30 -3.39 21.01
CA PRO A 570 14.88 -3.93 19.72
C PRO A 570 13.76 -4.97 19.88
N LEU A 571 12.70 -4.85 19.06
CA LEU A 571 11.59 -5.82 18.98
C LEU A 571 11.12 -6.24 20.38
N GLY A 572 10.83 -5.26 21.22
CA GLY A 572 10.81 -5.47 22.67
C GLY A 572 10.16 -4.33 23.42
N TYR A 573 10.06 -4.44 24.73
CA TYR A 573 9.44 -3.40 25.56
C TYR A 573 10.26 -3.04 26.79
N THR A 574 10.01 -1.82 27.28
CA THR A 574 10.40 -1.35 28.62
C THR A 574 9.17 -0.77 29.32
N THR A 575 9.02 -1.06 30.61
CA THR A 575 7.94 -0.53 31.45
C THR A 575 8.46 0.56 32.39
N TYR A 576 7.80 1.71 32.36
CA TYR A 576 8.06 2.86 33.22
C TYR A 576 6.96 3.01 34.25
N THR A 577 7.31 3.47 35.46
CA THR A 577 6.32 3.82 36.49
C THR A 577 6.20 5.33 36.62
N VAL A 578 4.96 5.81 36.66
CA VAL A 578 4.62 7.23 36.82
C VAL A 578 3.83 7.40 38.11
N ALA A 579 4.24 8.35 38.96
CA ALA A 579 3.53 8.67 40.20
C ALA A 579 3.43 10.18 40.41
N LEU A 580 2.23 10.64 40.77
CA LEU A 580 1.93 12.01 41.15
C LEU A 580 2.69 12.39 42.42
N ILE A 581 3.48 13.46 42.36
CA ILE A 581 4.15 14.05 43.53
C ILE A 581 3.29 15.18 44.10
N GLN A 582 2.84 16.08 43.22
CA GLN A 582 2.12 17.27 43.63
C GLN A 582 0.86 17.46 42.81
N ASP A 583 -0.25 17.53 43.54
CA ASP A 583 -1.55 17.93 43.05
C ASP A 583 -1.71 19.46 43.19
N GLY A 584 -2.44 20.10 42.29
CA GLY A 584 -2.71 21.53 42.40
C GLY A 584 -2.93 22.27 41.09
N PRO A 585 -3.39 23.55 41.17
CA PRO A 585 -3.57 24.38 40.00
C PRO A 585 -2.20 24.70 39.37
N PRO A 586 -2.14 24.78 38.03
CA PRO A 586 -0.86 24.87 37.37
C PRO A 586 -0.19 26.23 37.66
N PRO A 587 1.15 26.28 37.72
CA PRO A 587 1.86 27.55 37.82
C PRO A 587 1.47 28.43 36.63
N ALA A 588 1.23 29.71 36.91
CA ALA A 588 0.92 30.69 35.85
C ALA A 588 2.04 30.65 34.79
N PRO A 589 1.70 30.65 33.49
CA PRO A 589 2.71 30.69 32.44
C PRO A 589 3.63 31.89 32.67
N ALA A 590 4.93 31.64 32.85
CA ALA A 590 5.89 32.72 32.94
C ALA A 590 5.94 33.43 31.59
N GLN A 591 5.42 34.66 31.51
CA GLN A 591 5.57 35.52 30.33
C GLN A 591 7.05 35.94 30.21
N GLN A 592 7.86 35.15 29.52
CA GLN A 592 9.20 35.57 29.14
C GLN A 592 9.15 36.34 27.82
N ARG A 593 9.51 37.63 27.89
CA ARG A 593 9.83 38.45 26.71
C ARG A 593 11.31 38.24 26.35
N ALA A 594 11.54 37.55 25.21
CA ALA A 594 12.78 37.36 24.43
C ALA A 594 13.78 36.26 24.90
N PRO A 595 14.55 35.58 23.99
CA PRO A 595 14.59 35.64 22.52
C PRO A 595 13.95 34.43 21.79
N THR A 596 13.60 34.62 20.52
CA THR A 596 13.02 33.66 19.56
C THR A 596 14.02 32.61 19.07
N VAL A 597 14.56 31.81 19.99
CA VAL A 597 15.42 30.67 19.63
C VAL A 597 15.04 29.47 20.48
N ILE A 598 14.88 28.31 19.86
CA ILE A 598 14.86 27.01 20.55
C ILE A 598 16.08 26.21 20.13
N GLN A 599 16.62 25.42 21.05
CA GLN A 599 17.84 24.66 20.80
C GLN A 599 17.84 23.38 21.64
N ASN A 600 18.35 22.30 21.06
CA ASN A 600 18.72 21.09 21.77
C ASN A 600 20.21 20.76 21.53
N LYS A 601 20.61 19.49 21.75
CA LYS A 601 21.99 19.05 21.54
C LYS A 601 22.46 19.13 20.08
N PHE A 602 21.54 19.06 19.12
CA PHE A 602 21.82 18.81 17.70
C PHE A 602 21.41 19.96 16.79
N LEU A 603 20.29 20.61 17.09
CA LEU A 603 19.66 21.63 16.25
C LEU A 603 19.43 22.92 17.04
N GLN A 604 19.49 24.03 16.31
CA GLN A 604 19.03 25.34 16.77
C GLN A 604 18.10 25.94 15.71
N VAL A 605 16.95 26.45 16.14
CA VAL A 605 15.96 27.10 15.29
C VAL A 605 15.74 28.52 15.77
N THR A 606 15.82 29.49 14.87
CA THR A 606 15.54 30.89 15.16
C THR A 606 14.21 31.31 14.57
N PHE A 607 13.54 32.27 15.21
CA PHE A 607 12.32 32.87 14.72
C PHE A 607 12.49 34.37 14.57
N ASP A 608 11.88 34.90 13.54
CA ASP A 608 11.82 36.32 13.29
C ASP A 608 10.94 37.00 14.37
N PRO A 609 11.44 38.04 15.08
CA PRO A 609 10.71 38.64 16.19
C PRO A 609 9.53 39.52 15.77
N GLU A 610 9.48 39.96 14.51
CA GLU A 610 8.38 40.79 13.99
C GLU A 610 7.22 39.92 13.50
N THR A 611 7.53 38.83 12.82
CA THR A 611 6.54 37.94 12.21
C THR A 611 6.22 36.71 13.05
N GLY A 612 7.12 36.28 13.95
CA GLY A 612 6.97 35.04 14.73
C GLY A 612 7.21 33.76 13.93
N LEU A 613 7.65 33.87 12.67
CA LEU A 613 7.91 32.73 11.77
C LEU A 613 9.33 32.18 11.96
N ILE A 614 9.56 30.93 11.55
CA ILE A 614 10.92 30.38 11.49
C ILE A 614 11.75 31.26 10.53
N SER A 615 12.99 31.55 10.90
CA SER A 615 13.93 32.34 10.10
C SER A 615 15.22 31.60 9.74
N SER A 616 15.66 30.65 10.56
CA SER A 616 16.81 29.79 10.23
C SER A 616 16.74 28.43 10.94
N LEU A 617 17.39 27.44 10.33
CA LEU A 617 17.65 26.13 10.90
C LEU A 617 19.16 25.86 10.84
N ASN A 618 19.74 25.54 12.00
CA ASN A 618 21.16 25.27 12.16
C ASN A 618 21.36 23.85 12.68
N ASN A 619 22.18 23.06 11.98
CA ASN A 619 22.68 21.79 12.50
C ASN A 619 24.01 22.04 13.21
N LEU A 620 24.02 21.83 14.53
CA LEU A 620 25.16 22.13 15.40
C LEU A 620 26.27 21.08 15.30
N GLU A 621 25.96 19.84 14.89
CA GLU A 621 26.95 18.78 14.68
C GLU A 621 27.71 19.00 13.36
N THR A 622 26.99 19.24 12.26
CA THR A 622 27.57 19.41 10.92
C THR A 622 27.99 20.84 10.62
N LYS A 623 27.60 21.79 11.48
CA LYS A 623 27.83 23.24 11.36
C LYS A 623 27.18 23.86 10.12
N GLN A 624 26.13 23.23 9.59
CA GLN A 624 25.31 23.78 8.51
C GLN A 624 24.31 24.79 9.06
N SER A 625 24.03 25.81 8.25
CA SER A 625 23.07 26.87 8.57
C SER A 625 22.38 27.30 7.29
N ILE A 626 21.06 27.19 7.26
CA ILE A 626 20.25 27.68 6.15
C ILE A 626 19.28 28.75 6.64
N LYS A 627 18.94 29.69 5.74
CA LYS A 627 17.70 30.44 5.91
C LYS A 627 16.55 29.47 5.66
N LEU A 628 15.58 29.47 6.57
CA LEU A 628 14.37 28.67 6.47
C LEU A 628 13.21 29.51 6.94
N THR A 629 12.23 29.72 6.07
CA THR A 629 10.93 30.27 6.45
C THR A 629 9.87 29.21 6.21
N GLN A 630 9.03 28.98 7.22
CA GLN A 630 7.85 28.14 7.08
C GLN A 630 6.61 29.00 7.28
N ASN A 631 5.65 28.88 6.37
CA ASN A 631 4.34 29.52 6.51
C ASN A 631 3.23 28.66 5.87
N PHE A 632 1.98 29.00 6.18
CA PHE A 632 0.79 28.34 5.68
C PHE A 632 0.08 29.20 4.62
N TYR A 633 -0.38 28.52 3.59
CA TYR A 633 -1.13 29.11 2.49
C TYR A 633 -2.32 28.22 2.13
N TRP A 634 -3.22 28.71 1.30
CA TRP A 634 -4.16 27.84 0.59
C TRP A 634 -4.25 28.21 -0.89
N TYR A 635 -4.58 27.22 -1.71
CA TYR A 635 -5.08 27.45 -3.05
C TYR A 635 -6.61 27.52 -3.03
N ASN A 636 -7.19 28.49 -3.74
CA ASN A 636 -8.61 28.49 -4.01
C ASN A 636 -8.90 27.38 -5.01
N ALA A 637 -9.75 26.44 -4.62
CA ALA A 637 -10.23 25.38 -5.51
C ALA A 637 -11.05 25.98 -6.65
N SER A 638 -10.80 25.51 -7.87
CA SER A 638 -11.65 25.87 -9.01
C SER A 638 -13.02 25.22 -8.89
N ASP A 639 -14.07 25.97 -9.22
CA ASP A 639 -15.46 25.52 -9.33
C ASP A 639 -15.81 25.04 -10.75
N GLY A 640 -14.80 24.93 -11.63
CA GLY A 640 -15.04 24.73 -13.06
C GLY A 640 -15.56 26.03 -13.67
N ASN A 641 -16.12 25.99 -14.87
CA ASN A 641 -16.82 27.15 -15.45
C ASN A 641 -15.97 28.38 -15.82
N ASN A 642 -14.66 28.24 -16.05
CA ASN A 642 -13.89 29.28 -16.72
C ASN A 642 -13.75 29.01 -18.23
N VAL A 643 -13.23 30.00 -18.97
CA VAL A 643 -13.10 29.94 -20.44
C VAL A 643 -12.16 28.80 -20.88
N GLU A 644 -11.23 28.40 -20.01
CA GLU A 644 -10.19 27.41 -20.30
C GLU A 644 -10.66 25.97 -20.05
N SER A 645 -11.40 25.70 -18.97
CA SER A 645 -11.97 24.38 -18.68
C SER A 645 -13.14 24.43 -17.71
N ARG A 646 -14.06 23.48 -17.87
CA ARG A 646 -15.20 23.23 -16.98
C ARG A 646 -14.86 22.36 -15.76
N GLN A 647 -13.63 21.85 -15.67
CA GLN A 647 -13.20 20.95 -14.60
C GLN A 647 -13.07 21.67 -13.25
N PRO A 648 -13.81 21.28 -12.20
CA PRO A 648 -13.55 21.76 -10.84
C PRO A 648 -12.45 20.95 -10.15
N SER A 649 -11.95 21.45 -9.02
CA SER A 649 -11.18 20.65 -8.06
C SER A 649 -12.12 19.77 -7.25
N GLY A 650 -11.74 18.51 -6.99
CA GLY A 650 -12.56 17.54 -6.26
C GLY A 650 -11.72 16.48 -5.54
N ALA A 651 -12.31 15.32 -5.25
CA ALA A 651 -11.61 14.27 -4.50
C ALA A 651 -10.35 13.74 -5.21
N TYR A 652 -10.39 13.66 -6.53
CA TYR A 652 -9.30 13.18 -7.40
C TYR A 652 -8.41 14.34 -7.85
N ILE A 653 -9.05 15.36 -8.42
CA ILE A 653 -8.39 16.44 -9.16
C ILE A 653 -7.99 17.57 -8.23
N PHE A 654 -6.77 18.06 -8.41
CA PHE A 654 -6.33 19.33 -7.87
C PHE A 654 -6.27 20.34 -9.01
N ARG A 655 -7.16 21.33 -8.97
CA ARG A 655 -7.17 22.44 -9.93
C ARG A 655 -7.27 23.78 -9.20
N PRO A 656 -6.15 24.47 -8.93
CA PRO A 656 -6.19 25.78 -8.29
C PRO A 656 -6.63 26.87 -9.27
N ASN A 657 -7.42 27.84 -8.81
CA ASN A 657 -7.84 29.00 -9.62
C ASN A 657 -6.69 29.95 -10.02
N SER A 658 -5.55 29.85 -9.34
CA SER A 658 -4.38 30.70 -9.56
C SER A 658 -3.12 29.95 -9.20
N SER A 659 -2.02 30.23 -9.90
CA SER A 659 -0.70 29.71 -9.55
C SER A 659 -0.13 30.31 -8.26
N THR A 660 -0.67 31.45 -7.81
CA THR A 660 -0.26 32.10 -6.56
C THR A 660 -1.23 31.70 -5.45
N PRO A 661 -0.76 31.01 -4.40
CA PRO A 661 -1.63 30.70 -3.27
C PRO A 661 -1.85 31.92 -2.38
N VAL A 662 -2.93 31.90 -1.61
CA VAL A 662 -3.27 32.93 -0.64
C VAL A 662 -2.60 32.63 0.68
N ILE A 663 -1.87 33.61 1.23
CA ILE A 663 -1.24 33.49 2.55
C ILE A 663 -2.30 33.52 3.65
N ILE A 664 -2.19 32.61 4.63
CA ILE A 664 -3.12 32.57 5.76
C ILE A 664 -2.90 33.76 6.70
N SER A 665 -1.64 34.00 7.05
CA SER A 665 -1.23 35.18 7.80
C SER A 665 0.24 35.49 7.53
N GLN A 666 0.58 36.78 7.49
CA GLN A 666 1.97 37.22 7.41
C GLN A 666 2.72 37.06 8.74
N THR A 667 1.99 36.95 9.84
CA THR A 667 2.55 36.82 11.19
C THR A 667 1.86 35.70 11.96
N ALA A 668 2.57 35.11 12.91
CA ALA A 668 2.02 34.15 13.86
C ALA A 668 2.11 34.74 15.27
N LYS A 669 1.02 34.64 16.03
CA LYS A 669 1.11 34.82 17.48
C LYS A 669 1.93 33.66 18.03
N THR A 670 2.87 33.94 18.94
CA THR A 670 3.76 32.91 19.49
C THR A 670 3.68 32.75 21.01
N GLU A 671 3.90 31.52 21.47
CA GLU A 671 4.16 31.17 22.86
C GLU A 671 5.39 30.25 22.89
N ILE A 672 6.38 30.57 23.72
CA ILE A 672 7.61 29.79 23.83
C ILE A 672 7.61 29.01 25.15
N ILE A 673 7.92 27.72 25.06
CA ILE A 673 8.09 26.82 26.21
C ILE A 673 9.50 26.26 26.15
N LYS A 674 10.27 26.44 27.23
CA LYS A 674 11.61 25.86 27.35
C LYS A 674 11.70 25.04 28.62
N THR A 675 11.95 23.76 28.46
CA THR A 675 12.18 22.81 29.55
C THR A 675 13.47 22.04 29.28
N SER A 676 13.90 21.21 30.21
CA SER A 676 15.05 20.32 30.01
C SER A 676 14.79 19.20 28.99
N VAL A 677 13.54 18.74 28.86
CA VAL A 677 13.17 17.61 27.98
C VAL A 677 12.71 18.05 26.60
N VAL A 678 12.12 19.24 26.50
CA VAL A 678 11.57 19.78 25.25
C VAL A 678 11.61 21.31 25.22
N GLN A 679 11.90 21.88 24.05
CA GLN A 679 11.69 23.28 23.75
C GLN A 679 10.74 23.41 22.57
N GLU A 680 9.72 24.27 22.70
CA GLU A 680 8.65 24.42 21.72
C GLU A 680 8.31 25.89 21.49
N VAL A 681 7.95 26.23 20.27
CA VAL A 681 7.25 27.47 19.91
C VAL A 681 5.91 27.10 19.33
N ARG A 682 4.83 27.51 20.01
CA ARG A 682 3.46 27.39 19.52
C ARG A 682 3.15 28.63 18.68
N GLN A 683 2.63 28.41 17.49
CA GLN A 683 2.32 29.44 16.49
C GLN A 683 0.83 29.38 16.13
N TRP A 684 0.14 30.51 16.20
CA TRP A 684 -1.25 30.65 15.74
C TRP A 684 -1.31 31.62 14.57
N PHE A 685 -1.77 31.12 13.42
CA PHE A 685 -1.86 31.87 12.16
C PHE A 685 -3.29 32.36 11.91
N ALA A 686 -4.28 31.53 12.26
CA ALA A 686 -5.71 31.83 12.17
C ALA A 686 -6.47 30.99 13.22
N PRO A 687 -7.76 31.27 13.50
CA PRO A 687 -8.57 30.45 14.41
C PRO A 687 -8.65 28.96 14.01
N TRP A 688 -8.39 28.64 12.74
CA TRP A 688 -8.46 27.29 12.17
C TRP A 688 -7.09 26.75 11.72
N VAL A 689 -5.99 27.48 11.98
CA VAL A 689 -4.61 27.06 11.63
C VAL A 689 -3.63 27.39 12.75
N SER A 690 -3.01 26.34 13.30
CA SER A 690 -1.93 26.45 14.28
C SER A 690 -0.83 25.42 14.04
N GLN A 691 0.34 25.70 14.57
CA GLN A 691 1.50 24.82 14.51
C GLN A 691 2.25 24.82 15.85
N VAL A 692 2.89 23.70 16.17
CA VAL A 692 3.91 23.63 17.22
C VAL A 692 5.24 23.24 16.58
N VAL A 693 6.24 24.12 16.74
CA VAL A 693 7.62 23.90 16.31
C VAL A 693 8.39 23.37 17.51
N ARG A 694 8.89 22.13 17.44
CA ARG A 694 9.30 21.36 18.61
C ARG A 694 10.67 20.70 18.44
N LEU A 695 11.51 20.87 19.47
CA LEU A 695 12.79 20.18 19.63
C LEU A 695 12.79 19.41 20.95
N TYR A 696 12.83 18.08 20.86
CA TYR A 696 13.12 17.21 22.00
C TYR A 696 14.62 17.17 22.29
N ALA A 697 15.01 17.03 23.56
CA ALA A 697 16.40 17.14 24.02
C ALA A 697 17.40 16.32 23.18
N ASP A 698 17.06 15.07 22.88
CA ASP A 698 17.92 14.12 22.15
C ASP A 698 17.46 13.82 20.71
N SER A 699 16.66 14.68 20.08
CA SER A 699 16.23 14.51 18.69
C SER A 699 17.11 15.25 17.69
N ARG A 700 17.50 14.58 16.59
CA ARG A 700 18.14 15.21 15.41
C ARG A 700 17.17 15.80 14.40
N ALA A 701 15.87 15.66 14.66
CA ALA A 701 14.82 16.18 13.80
C ALA A 701 14.05 17.31 14.49
N LEU A 702 13.69 18.32 13.70
CA LEU A 702 12.74 19.36 14.05
C LEU A 702 11.33 18.87 13.76
N GLU A 703 10.45 18.87 14.76
CA GLU A 703 9.06 18.50 14.56
C GLU A 703 8.20 19.75 14.29
N LEU A 704 7.44 19.71 13.20
CA LEU A 704 6.36 20.65 12.89
C LEU A 704 5.02 19.92 13.03
N GLU A 705 4.38 20.06 14.19
CA GLU A 705 3.03 19.52 14.43
C GLU A 705 1.98 20.56 14.03
N TRP A 706 1.27 20.30 12.93
CA TRP A 706 0.26 21.21 12.38
C TRP A 706 -1.15 20.78 12.79
N THR A 707 -2.05 21.74 12.96
CA THR A 707 -3.48 21.53 13.16
C THR A 707 -4.25 22.45 12.22
N VAL A 708 -5.00 21.86 11.29
CA VAL A 708 -5.75 22.57 10.24
C VAL A 708 -7.21 22.16 10.32
N GLY A 709 -8.08 23.15 10.44
CA GLY A 709 -9.54 23.03 10.38
C GLY A 709 -10.25 23.59 11.62
N PRO A 710 -11.57 23.79 11.56
CA PRO A 710 -12.44 23.56 10.40
C PRO A 710 -12.08 24.54 9.26
N VAL A 711 -11.85 24.02 8.05
CA VAL A 711 -11.48 24.86 6.90
C VAL A 711 -12.71 25.68 6.50
N PRO A 712 -12.69 27.02 6.56
CA PRO A 712 -13.89 27.83 6.36
C PRO A 712 -14.34 27.80 4.90
N ILE A 713 -15.65 27.73 4.68
CA ILE A 713 -16.28 27.74 3.35
C ILE A 713 -17.46 28.72 3.27
N ASP A 714 -17.65 29.57 4.27
CA ASP A 714 -18.76 30.54 4.32
C ASP A 714 -18.68 31.59 3.19
N ASP A 715 -17.48 31.76 2.62
CA ASP A 715 -17.21 32.57 1.44
C ASP A 715 -17.56 31.86 0.11
N SER A 716 -18.10 30.64 0.17
CA SER A 716 -18.38 29.78 -0.99
C SER A 716 -17.13 29.44 -1.82
N VAL A 717 -15.94 29.43 -1.20
CA VAL A 717 -14.69 29.06 -1.86
C VAL A 717 -14.09 27.82 -1.20
N GLY A 718 -13.92 26.74 -1.98
CA GLY A 718 -13.17 25.57 -1.55
C GLY A 718 -11.67 25.89 -1.35
N LYS A 719 -11.04 25.29 -0.35
CA LYS A 719 -9.65 25.63 0.03
C LYS A 719 -8.79 24.39 0.18
N GLU A 720 -7.59 24.48 -0.37
CA GLU A 720 -6.59 23.43 -0.36
C GLU A 720 -5.34 23.96 0.37
N VAL A 721 -5.20 23.57 1.63
CA VAL A 721 -4.29 24.17 2.59
C VAL A 721 -2.91 23.51 2.48
N ILE A 722 -1.88 24.33 2.33
CA ILE A 722 -0.49 23.89 2.22
C ILE A 722 0.36 24.48 3.34
N THR A 723 1.43 23.76 3.69
CA THR A 723 2.61 24.35 4.34
C THR A 723 3.70 24.48 3.30
N ARG A 724 4.43 25.59 3.31
CA ARG A 724 5.57 25.84 2.42
C ARG A 724 6.81 26.14 3.23
N LEU A 725 7.91 25.50 2.84
CA LEU A 725 9.25 25.69 3.37
C LEU A 725 10.07 26.42 2.30
N ASP A 726 10.42 27.68 2.54
CA ASP A 726 11.27 28.48 1.67
C ASP A 726 12.68 28.52 2.25
N THR A 727 13.69 28.20 1.44
CA THR A 727 15.07 28.03 1.90
C THR A 727 16.10 28.80 1.08
N SER A 728 17.32 28.90 1.60
CA SER A 728 18.48 29.39 0.85
C SER A 728 19.16 28.33 -0.05
N ILE A 729 18.65 27.10 -0.09
CA ILE A 729 19.23 25.98 -0.85
C ILE A 729 19.03 26.21 -2.35
N LYS A 730 20.09 26.00 -3.15
CA LYS A 730 20.04 26.24 -4.60
C LYS A 730 19.69 24.97 -5.38
N THR A 731 18.41 24.67 -5.47
CA THR A 731 17.93 23.35 -5.94
C THR A 731 17.97 23.15 -7.45
N ALA A 732 18.15 24.22 -8.23
CA ALA A 732 18.13 24.20 -9.69
C ALA A 732 16.83 23.56 -10.24
N GLU A 733 15.69 23.86 -9.60
CA GLU A 733 14.36 23.35 -9.92
C GLU A 733 14.16 21.83 -9.70
N TYR A 734 15.15 21.15 -9.11
CA TYR A 734 15.04 19.75 -8.74
C TYR A 734 14.53 19.58 -7.32
N PHE A 735 13.74 18.54 -7.13
CA PHE A 735 13.31 18.05 -5.82
C PHE A 735 13.16 16.54 -5.89
N TYR A 736 12.98 15.89 -4.76
CA TYR A 736 13.02 14.44 -4.67
C TYR A 736 11.85 13.95 -3.82
N THR A 737 11.15 12.93 -4.30
CA THR A 737 10.03 12.29 -3.58
C THR A 737 10.19 10.78 -3.60
N ASP A 738 9.79 10.13 -2.52
CA ASP A 738 9.77 8.66 -2.45
C ASP A 738 8.74 8.03 -3.42
N SER A 739 8.96 6.76 -3.79
CA SER A 739 7.96 5.88 -4.40
C SER A 739 7.46 4.91 -3.33
N ASN A 740 6.21 5.09 -2.88
CA ASN A 740 5.55 4.25 -1.88
C ASN A 740 6.34 4.03 -0.58
N GLY A 741 7.26 4.92 -0.20
CA GLY A 741 8.11 4.81 0.98
C GLY A 741 9.52 4.25 0.75
N ARG A 742 9.81 3.66 -0.42
CA ARG A 742 11.06 2.94 -0.71
C ARG A 742 12.11 3.77 -1.43
N GLU A 743 12.29 3.61 -2.74
CA GLU A 743 13.29 4.37 -3.49
C GLU A 743 12.85 5.82 -3.67
N VAL A 744 13.81 6.72 -3.86
CA VAL A 744 13.56 8.15 -4.10
C VAL A 744 13.79 8.47 -5.57
N LEU A 745 12.82 9.15 -6.18
CA LEU A 745 12.91 9.62 -7.56
C LEU A 745 13.25 11.11 -7.59
N GLN A 746 14.10 11.47 -8.56
CA GLN A 746 14.36 12.87 -8.89
C GLN A 746 13.21 13.43 -9.71
N ARG A 747 12.70 14.58 -9.29
CA ARG A 747 11.64 15.37 -9.95
C ARG A 747 12.23 16.69 -10.42
N LYS A 748 11.70 17.22 -11.51
CA LYS A 748 12.02 18.55 -12.01
C LYS A 748 10.74 19.27 -12.37
N LYS A 749 10.63 20.53 -11.93
CA LYS A 749 9.49 21.38 -12.25
C LYS A 749 9.28 21.51 -13.76
N ASP A 750 8.03 21.43 -14.20
CA ASP A 750 7.58 21.61 -15.59
C ASP A 750 8.29 20.70 -16.61
N PHE A 751 8.75 19.53 -16.16
CA PHE A 751 9.50 18.59 -16.97
C PHE A 751 8.92 17.19 -16.91
N ARG A 752 9.01 16.48 -18.03
CA ARG A 752 8.68 15.06 -18.17
C ARG A 752 9.82 14.40 -18.96
N PRO A 753 10.39 13.29 -18.46
CA PRO A 753 11.56 12.69 -19.08
C PRO A 753 11.25 11.99 -20.41
N THR A 754 9.97 11.64 -20.65
CA THR A 754 9.61 10.81 -21.79
C THR A 754 8.80 11.54 -22.88
N TRP A 755 8.27 12.75 -22.63
CA TRP A 755 7.64 13.60 -23.65
C TRP A 755 7.89 15.09 -23.41
N ASN A 756 7.69 15.91 -24.43
CA ASN A 756 7.74 17.37 -24.30
C ASN A 756 6.42 17.88 -23.69
N LEU A 757 6.43 18.22 -22.41
CA LEU A 757 5.26 18.71 -21.69
C LEU A 757 4.75 20.03 -22.28
N LYS A 758 3.48 20.04 -22.69
CA LYS A 758 2.72 21.28 -22.89
C LYS A 758 2.10 21.65 -21.55
N GLN A 759 2.69 22.65 -20.88
CA GLN A 759 2.24 23.04 -19.55
C GLN A 759 0.88 23.75 -19.61
N SER A 760 -0.07 23.24 -18.82
CA SER A 760 -1.44 23.74 -18.67
C SER A 760 -1.81 24.01 -17.21
N GLU A 761 -1.19 23.29 -16.26
CA GLU A 761 -1.42 23.41 -14.82
C GLU A 761 -0.06 23.47 -14.09
N PRO A 762 0.57 24.65 -13.97
CA PRO A 762 1.93 24.82 -13.45
C PRO A 762 2.09 24.49 -11.96
N ILE A 763 0.97 24.32 -11.24
CA ILE A 763 0.96 23.87 -9.85
C ILE A 763 0.62 22.37 -9.80
N ALA A 764 -0.58 21.99 -10.20
CA ALA A 764 -1.07 20.63 -10.06
C ALA A 764 -0.22 19.59 -10.83
N GLY A 765 0.31 19.97 -12.01
CA GLY A 765 1.23 19.13 -12.78
C GLY A 765 2.63 18.97 -12.18
N ASN A 766 2.92 19.61 -11.05
CA ASN A 766 4.19 19.49 -10.32
C ASN A 766 4.01 18.91 -8.90
N TYR A 767 2.80 18.46 -8.55
CA TYR A 767 2.55 17.70 -7.33
C TYR A 767 2.82 16.22 -7.55
N TYR A 768 3.48 15.60 -6.57
CA TYR A 768 3.80 14.18 -6.52
C TYR A 768 3.42 13.61 -5.15
N PRO A 769 3.16 12.29 -5.06
CA PRO A 769 2.91 11.65 -3.77
C PRO A 769 4.18 11.62 -2.91
N ILE A 770 3.98 11.79 -1.60
CA ILE A 770 4.99 11.67 -0.55
C ILE A 770 4.43 10.72 0.52
N ASN A 771 4.93 9.49 0.58
CA ASN A 771 4.45 8.47 1.54
C ASN A 771 5.36 8.32 2.75
N SER A 772 6.60 8.77 2.64
CA SER A 772 7.58 8.71 3.72
C SER A 772 8.41 9.98 3.80
N ARG A 773 8.94 10.49 2.67
CA ARG A 773 9.88 11.60 2.67
C ARG A 773 10.02 12.27 1.31
N ALA A 774 10.30 13.57 1.37
CA ALA A 774 10.72 14.37 0.24
C ALA A 774 11.88 15.27 0.66
N TYR A 775 12.72 15.70 -0.29
CA TYR A 775 13.80 16.62 0.02
C TYR A 775 14.17 17.52 -1.15
N ILE A 776 14.83 18.61 -0.78
CA ILE A 776 15.52 19.52 -1.67
C ILE A 776 16.98 19.62 -1.25
N LYS A 777 17.89 19.78 -2.22
CA LYS A 777 19.32 19.85 -1.93
C LYS A 777 20.09 20.68 -2.95
N ASP A 778 21.27 21.13 -2.54
CA ASP A 778 22.37 21.54 -3.42
C ASP A 778 23.61 20.68 -3.13
N ASP A 779 24.81 21.18 -3.42
CA ASP A 779 26.07 20.44 -3.21
C ASP A 779 26.48 20.36 -1.72
N VAL A 780 25.95 21.25 -0.88
CA VAL A 780 26.34 21.44 0.52
C VAL A 780 25.21 21.04 1.46
N ASP A 781 23.99 21.50 1.19
CA ASP A 781 22.85 21.40 2.10
C ASP A 781 21.74 20.53 1.51
N GLN A 782 21.18 19.63 2.33
CA GLN A 782 19.94 18.93 2.05
C GLN A 782 18.95 19.15 3.19
N LEU A 783 17.77 19.68 2.86
CA LEU A 783 16.63 19.73 3.77
C LEU A 783 15.68 18.58 3.43
N THR A 784 15.52 17.64 4.36
CA THR A 784 14.61 16.50 4.22
C THR A 784 13.39 16.69 5.09
N VAL A 785 12.21 16.35 4.55
CA VAL A 785 10.94 16.28 5.28
C VAL A 785 10.46 14.85 5.30
N VAL A 786 10.21 14.29 6.48
CA VAL A 786 9.54 13.01 6.69
C VAL A 786 8.08 13.26 7.07
N THR A 787 7.15 12.57 6.42
CA THR A 787 5.69 12.73 6.62
C THR A 787 5.12 11.62 7.50
N ASP A 788 4.07 11.92 8.27
CA ASP A 788 3.37 10.94 9.12
C ASP A 788 2.22 10.20 8.41
N ARG A 789 1.97 10.55 7.14
CA ARG A 789 0.92 10.03 6.26
C ARG A 789 1.27 10.29 4.79
N SER A 790 0.51 9.69 3.87
CA SER A 790 0.55 10.08 2.46
C SER A 790 0.06 11.52 2.28
N GLN A 791 0.80 12.31 1.51
CA GLN A 791 0.45 13.69 1.16
C GLN A 791 0.90 14.01 -0.27
N GLY A 792 0.27 15.00 -0.90
CA GLY A 792 0.76 15.60 -2.13
C GLY A 792 1.73 16.75 -1.84
N GLY A 793 2.84 16.82 -2.57
CA GLY A 793 3.76 17.96 -2.47
C GLY A 793 4.62 18.16 -3.71
N GLY A 794 5.31 19.30 -3.75
CA GLY A 794 6.15 19.68 -4.89
C GLY A 794 7.06 20.87 -4.60
N SER A 795 8.00 21.13 -5.50
CA SER A 795 8.87 22.33 -5.47
C SER A 795 8.44 23.30 -6.57
N ILE A 796 7.54 24.22 -6.22
CA ILE A 796 6.96 25.19 -7.18
C ILE A 796 7.90 26.37 -7.41
N GLN A 797 8.70 26.74 -6.40
CA GLN A 797 9.71 27.80 -6.50
C GLN A 797 11.09 27.20 -6.20
N ASN A 798 12.12 27.72 -6.85
CA ASN A 798 13.48 27.25 -6.61
C ASN A 798 13.87 27.47 -5.14
N GLY A 799 14.43 26.45 -4.48
CA GLY A 799 14.73 26.50 -3.05
C GLY A 799 13.52 26.33 -2.12
N SER A 800 12.32 26.03 -2.62
CA SER A 800 11.14 25.77 -1.80
C SER A 800 10.60 24.34 -1.93
N LEU A 801 9.91 23.89 -0.89
CA LEU A 801 9.13 22.65 -0.87
C LEU A 801 7.78 22.95 -0.22
N GLU A 802 6.69 22.62 -0.90
CA GLU A 802 5.34 22.71 -0.35
C GLU A 802 4.67 21.36 -0.26
N ILE A 803 3.85 21.20 0.78
CA ILE A 803 3.13 19.97 1.10
C ILE A 803 1.70 20.35 1.44
N MET A 804 0.73 19.73 0.77
CA MET A 804 -0.68 19.92 1.03
C MET A 804 -1.09 19.09 2.25
N LEU A 805 -1.80 19.75 3.17
CA LEU A 805 -2.12 19.21 4.50
C LEU A 805 -3.59 18.80 4.62
N HIS A 806 -4.49 19.61 4.05
CA HIS A 806 -5.94 19.40 4.15
C HIS A 806 -6.67 20.07 2.99
N ARG A 807 -7.82 19.52 2.61
CA ARG A 807 -8.64 19.99 1.49
C ARG A 807 -10.10 19.97 1.92
N ARG A 808 -10.83 21.04 1.61
CA ARG A 808 -12.28 21.08 1.74
C ARG A 808 -12.88 21.78 0.53
N LEU A 809 -13.67 21.03 -0.23
CA LEU A 809 -14.10 21.37 -1.58
C LEU A 809 -15.63 21.42 -1.64
N LEU A 810 -16.15 22.21 -2.59
CA LEU A 810 -17.59 22.49 -2.72
C LEU A 810 -18.22 21.83 -3.95
N HIS A 811 -17.41 21.20 -4.80
CA HIS A 811 -17.84 20.59 -6.05
C HIS A 811 -17.29 19.17 -6.17
N ASP A 812 -18.03 18.33 -6.89
CA ASP A 812 -17.57 17.05 -7.42
C ASP A 812 -16.74 17.30 -8.69
N ASP A 813 -15.69 16.52 -8.93
CA ASP A 813 -14.79 16.63 -10.07
C ASP A 813 -15.16 15.76 -11.27
N PHE A 814 -16.40 15.24 -11.30
CA PHE A 814 -16.98 14.52 -12.41
C PHE A 814 -16.21 13.24 -12.79
N ARG A 815 -15.59 12.59 -11.81
CA ARG A 815 -14.93 11.28 -11.97
C ARG A 815 -15.72 10.11 -11.37
N GLY A 816 -16.97 10.33 -10.98
CA GLY A 816 -17.94 9.27 -10.66
C GLY A 816 -18.36 9.20 -9.19
N VAL A 817 -17.55 9.73 -8.25
CA VAL A 817 -17.89 9.70 -6.82
C VAL A 817 -19.19 10.45 -6.50
N GLY A 818 -19.47 11.54 -7.22
CA GLY A 818 -20.73 12.27 -7.13
C GLY A 818 -20.94 12.98 -5.79
N GLU A 819 -19.85 13.35 -5.11
CA GLU A 819 -19.84 14.03 -3.81
C GLU A 819 -18.68 15.03 -3.75
N PRO A 820 -18.89 16.27 -3.28
CA PRO A 820 -17.78 17.16 -2.96
C PRO A 820 -17.00 16.61 -1.76
N LEU A 821 -15.68 16.82 -1.76
CA LEU A 821 -14.83 16.50 -0.60
C LEU A 821 -15.06 17.51 0.54
N ASN A 822 -16.16 17.35 1.26
CA ASN A 822 -16.62 18.23 2.33
C ASN A 822 -16.80 17.45 3.64
N GLU A 823 -15.69 16.96 4.20
CA GLU A 823 -15.69 16.08 5.36
C GLU A 823 -16.22 16.77 6.62
N ILE A 824 -17.25 16.18 7.24
CA ILE A 824 -17.84 16.59 8.52
C ILE A 824 -18.02 15.36 9.43
N SER A 825 -18.20 15.59 10.73
CA SER A 825 -18.54 14.52 11.68
C SER A 825 -19.47 15.03 12.78
N GLY A 826 -20.03 14.15 13.59
CA GLY A 826 -20.84 14.56 14.74
C GLY A 826 -20.08 15.43 15.75
N ILE A 827 -18.76 15.30 15.84
CA ILE A 827 -17.90 16.12 16.69
C ILE A 827 -17.50 17.42 15.97
N PHE A 828 -17.33 17.40 14.65
CA PHE A 828 -16.94 18.53 13.83
C PHE A 828 -17.96 18.77 12.70
N PRO A 829 -19.16 19.30 13.03
CA PRO A 829 -20.21 19.51 12.04
C PRO A 829 -19.85 20.62 11.04
N ASP A 830 -18.99 21.55 11.44
CA ASP A 830 -18.59 22.71 10.65
C ASP A 830 -17.39 22.43 9.75
N GLY A 831 -16.90 21.18 9.66
CA GLY A 831 -15.73 20.77 8.88
C GLY A 831 -14.68 20.04 9.73
N LEU A 832 -14.15 18.94 9.22
CA LEU A 832 -13.17 18.11 9.94
C LEU A 832 -11.88 18.88 10.27
N VAL A 833 -11.35 18.64 11.47
CA VAL A 833 -10.05 19.16 11.92
C VAL A 833 -9.02 18.05 11.88
N VAL A 834 -7.88 18.33 11.26
CA VAL A 834 -6.82 17.34 11.05
C VAL A 834 -5.54 17.85 11.72
N ARG A 835 -4.91 16.96 12.48
CA ARG A 835 -3.61 17.18 13.11
C ARG A 835 -2.61 16.17 12.57
N GLY A 836 -1.41 16.63 12.26
CA GLY A 836 -0.32 15.80 11.75
C GLY A 836 1.05 16.38 12.02
N ARG A 837 2.08 15.67 11.58
CA ARG A 837 3.48 16.02 11.86
C ARG A 837 4.35 15.92 10.62
N LEU A 838 5.30 16.85 10.52
CA LEU A 838 6.42 16.79 9.60
C LEU A 838 7.71 16.80 10.42
N LEU A 839 8.64 15.90 10.12
CA LEU A 839 9.97 15.90 10.74
C LEU A 839 11.01 16.41 9.74
N LEU A 840 11.70 17.48 10.10
CA LEU A 840 12.70 18.13 9.27
C LEU A 840 14.10 17.78 9.73
N THR A 841 14.99 17.45 8.79
CA THR A 841 16.44 17.30 9.04
C THR A 841 17.24 18.13 8.05
N LEU A 842 18.35 18.70 8.53
CA LEU A 842 19.33 19.42 7.72
C LEU A 842 20.65 18.68 7.82
N ASP A 843 21.09 18.09 6.72
CA ASP A 843 22.27 17.24 6.67
C ASP A 843 23.07 17.50 5.37
N PRO A 844 24.36 17.12 5.30
CA PRO A 844 25.10 17.11 4.06
C PRO A 844 24.53 16.03 3.12
N PRO A 845 24.37 16.29 1.81
CA PRO A 845 23.79 15.34 0.86
C PRO A 845 24.42 13.93 0.89
N GLN A 846 25.71 13.82 1.23
CA GLN A 846 26.45 12.55 1.22
C GLN A 846 26.16 11.65 2.44
N THR A 847 25.56 12.20 3.50
CA THR A 847 25.23 11.48 4.74
C THR A 847 23.75 11.61 5.14
N ALA A 848 22.97 12.43 4.44
CA ALA A 848 21.57 12.69 4.77
C ALA A 848 20.71 11.41 4.87
N ALA A 849 20.99 10.41 4.03
CA ALA A 849 20.29 9.13 4.06
C ALA A 849 20.47 8.36 5.37
N ASP A 850 21.64 8.50 6.02
CA ASP A 850 21.92 7.87 7.32
C ASP A 850 21.05 8.46 8.44
N THR A 851 20.55 9.69 8.25
CA THR A 851 19.60 10.35 9.16
C THR A 851 18.15 10.05 8.78
N HIS A 852 17.75 10.28 7.53
CA HIS A 852 16.33 10.26 7.16
C HIS A 852 15.74 8.86 6.96
N ARG A 853 16.55 7.83 6.62
CA ARG A 853 16.05 6.46 6.45
C ARG A 853 15.56 5.87 7.78
N PRO A 854 16.37 5.84 8.86
CA PRO A 854 15.87 5.36 10.16
C PRO A 854 14.75 6.23 10.74
N LEU A 855 14.77 7.54 10.46
CA LEU A 855 13.71 8.46 10.90
C LEU A 855 12.37 8.15 10.23
N ALA A 856 12.38 7.88 8.91
CA ALA A 856 11.19 7.48 8.17
C ALA A 856 10.66 6.11 8.64
N GLU A 857 11.55 5.14 8.87
CA GLU A 857 11.18 3.83 9.42
C GLU A 857 10.50 3.98 10.79
N GLY A 858 11.08 4.77 11.70
CA GLY A 858 10.49 5.04 13.02
C GLY A 858 9.22 5.89 13.00
N MET A 859 8.98 6.67 11.93
CA MET A 859 7.73 7.39 11.73
C MET A 859 6.59 6.45 11.34
N VAL A 860 6.89 5.44 10.51
CA VAL A 860 5.93 4.41 10.09
C VAL A 860 5.67 3.41 11.22
N LEU A 861 6.73 2.91 11.86
CA LEU A 861 6.67 1.93 12.94
C LEU A 861 6.88 2.59 14.32
N GLN A 862 5.88 3.33 14.75
CA GLN A 862 5.91 4.05 16.02
C GLN A 862 5.77 3.09 17.21
N PRO A 863 6.43 3.35 18.35
CA PRO A 863 6.25 2.56 19.56
C PRO A 863 4.80 2.54 20.04
N LEU A 864 4.32 1.35 20.41
CA LEU A 864 2.99 1.17 20.99
C LEU A 864 3.05 1.42 22.50
N LEU A 865 2.21 2.34 22.99
CA LEU A 865 2.07 2.64 24.41
C LEU A 865 0.84 1.90 24.96
N THR A 866 1.05 1.12 26.03
CA THR A 866 -0.05 0.53 26.82
C THR A 866 0.12 0.88 28.28
N PHE A 867 -0.99 0.96 29.00
CA PHE A 867 -0.99 1.45 30.37
C PHE A 867 -1.62 0.45 31.33
N THR A 868 -1.18 0.46 32.59
CA THR A 868 -1.76 -0.32 33.67
C THR A 868 -1.90 0.58 34.90
N ASP A 869 -3.05 0.51 35.58
CA ASP A 869 -3.31 1.30 36.78
C ASP A 869 -2.63 0.72 38.02
N GLY A 870 -2.17 1.60 38.92
CA GLY A 870 -1.61 1.22 40.21
C GLY A 870 -0.21 0.60 40.17
N ASP A 871 0.05 -0.26 41.17
CA ASP A 871 1.34 -0.91 41.39
C ASP A 871 1.51 -2.17 40.54
N LEU A 872 2.71 -2.34 39.98
CA LEU A 872 3.09 -3.58 39.31
C LEU A 872 3.41 -4.68 40.35
N LYS A 873 3.14 -5.93 39.99
CA LYS A 873 3.50 -7.08 40.83
C LYS A 873 5.03 -7.17 40.97
N PRO A 874 5.60 -7.52 42.13
CA PRO A 874 7.05 -7.52 42.36
C PRO A 874 7.88 -8.36 41.38
N ASN A 875 7.30 -9.43 40.82
CA ASN A 875 7.96 -10.34 39.88
C ASN A 875 7.64 -10.04 38.40
N THR A 876 7.10 -8.85 38.09
CA THR A 876 6.79 -8.47 36.71
C THR A 876 8.09 -8.26 35.94
N GLN A 877 8.24 -8.89 34.77
CA GLN A 877 9.35 -8.61 33.87
C GLN A 877 9.13 -7.26 33.18
N LEU A 878 9.91 -6.25 33.58
CA LEU A 878 9.78 -4.86 33.14
C LEU A 878 10.46 -4.57 31.80
N GLU A 879 11.42 -5.40 31.38
CA GLU A 879 12.13 -5.29 30.10
C GLU A 879 12.18 -6.62 29.37
N PHE A 880 12.04 -6.56 28.05
CA PHE A 880 12.12 -7.73 27.17
C PHE A 880 12.62 -7.30 25.79
N SER A 881 13.46 -8.12 25.16
CA SER A 881 13.84 -7.98 23.75
C SER A 881 13.61 -9.30 23.04
N GLY A 882 12.90 -9.27 21.91
CA GLY A 882 12.66 -10.40 21.03
C GLY A 882 13.88 -10.77 20.17
N LEU A 883 14.91 -9.92 20.13
CA LEU A 883 16.15 -10.16 19.38
C LEU A 883 17.33 -10.42 20.32
N LEU A 884 18.27 -11.26 19.87
CA LEU A 884 19.52 -11.48 20.59
C LEU A 884 20.49 -10.29 20.47
N ALA A 885 20.38 -9.53 19.36
CA ALA A 885 21.14 -8.31 19.11
C ALA A 885 20.35 -7.38 18.19
N ALA A 886 20.63 -6.07 18.26
CA ALA A 886 20.08 -5.11 17.33
C ALA A 886 20.55 -5.41 15.89
N LEU A 887 19.64 -5.25 14.92
CA LEU A 887 20.01 -5.36 13.51
C LEU A 887 20.83 -4.14 13.06
N PRO A 888 21.72 -4.30 12.06
CA PRO A 888 22.46 -3.17 11.49
C PRO A 888 21.51 -2.07 10.97
N PRO A 889 21.92 -0.78 10.97
CA PRO A 889 21.08 0.31 10.50
C PRO A 889 20.53 0.13 9.08
N ALA A 890 21.28 -0.51 8.19
CA ALA A 890 20.84 -0.78 6.82
C ALA A 890 19.76 -1.85 6.69
N VAL A 891 19.55 -2.69 7.72
CA VAL A 891 18.60 -3.81 7.69
C VAL A 891 17.33 -3.45 8.45
N HIS A 892 16.18 -3.57 7.79
CA HIS A 892 14.87 -3.42 8.41
C HIS A 892 14.15 -4.78 8.48
N LEU A 893 13.58 -5.07 9.65
CA LEU A 893 12.70 -6.22 9.87
C LEU A 893 11.29 -5.88 9.35
N LEU A 894 11.09 -6.06 8.05
CA LEU A 894 9.87 -5.65 7.35
C LEU A 894 8.65 -6.48 7.76
N THR A 895 8.81 -7.79 7.99
CA THR A 895 7.69 -8.66 8.39
C THR A 895 8.19 -9.71 9.37
N LEU A 896 7.46 -9.89 10.46
CA LEU A 896 7.52 -11.06 11.33
C LEU A 896 6.09 -11.46 11.65
N SER A 897 5.58 -12.52 11.04
CA SER A 897 4.17 -12.91 11.19
C SER A 897 4.01 -14.41 11.29
N GLN A 898 3.09 -14.86 12.14
CA GLN A 898 2.74 -16.27 12.26
C GLN A 898 2.19 -16.76 10.92
N TRP A 899 2.80 -17.81 10.37
CA TRP A 899 2.38 -18.38 9.08
C TRP A 899 1.46 -19.58 9.29
N ASP A 900 1.93 -20.62 10.00
CA ASP A 900 1.14 -21.78 10.45
C ASP A 900 1.39 -22.04 11.95
N GLU A 901 1.18 -23.25 12.48
CA GLU A 901 1.40 -23.56 13.90
C GLU A 901 2.89 -23.57 14.28
N ASP A 902 3.76 -24.16 13.45
CA ASP A 902 5.20 -24.31 13.68
C ASP A 902 6.06 -23.46 12.71
N SER A 903 5.44 -22.51 12.00
CA SER A 903 6.11 -21.73 10.97
C SER A 903 5.84 -20.23 11.03
N VAL A 904 6.87 -19.44 10.72
CA VAL A 904 6.87 -17.96 10.79
C VAL A 904 7.37 -17.40 9.47
N LEU A 905 6.64 -16.43 8.93
CA LEU A 905 7.06 -15.63 7.78
C LEU A 905 7.97 -14.49 8.26
N LEU A 906 9.19 -14.44 7.74
CA LEU A 906 10.18 -13.41 7.98
C LEU A 906 10.48 -12.67 6.68
N ARG A 907 10.47 -11.33 6.72
CA ARG A 907 11.08 -10.50 5.66
C ARG A 907 12.12 -9.58 6.25
N LEU A 908 13.29 -9.60 5.63
CA LEU A 908 14.36 -8.64 5.90
C LEU A 908 14.62 -7.84 4.63
N GLU A 909 14.81 -6.54 4.78
CA GLU A 909 15.15 -5.68 3.66
C GLU A 909 16.39 -4.84 3.93
N HIS A 910 17.05 -4.44 2.85
CA HIS A 910 18.07 -3.41 2.87
C HIS A 910 17.46 -2.05 2.50
N GLN A 911 17.37 -1.13 3.46
CA GLN A 911 16.56 0.08 3.29
C GLN A 911 17.25 1.24 2.53
N TYR A 912 18.51 1.09 2.13
CA TYR A 912 19.27 2.10 1.37
C TYR A 912 19.43 1.75 -0.11
N GLN A 913 19.41 2.78 -0.97
CA GLN A 913 19.77 2.67 -2.40
C GLN A 913 21.28 2.49 -2.57
N SER A 914 21.72 1.95 -3.71
CA SER A 914 23.11 1.52 -3.95
C SER A 914 24.18 2.62 -3.84
N SER A 915 23.80 3.89 -3.98
CA SER A 915 24.69 5.06 -3.95
C SER A 915 24.27 6.14 -2.94
N GLU A 916 23.32 5.81 -2.04
CA GLU A 916 22.70 6.78 -1.14
C GLU A 916 23.57 7.17 0.06
N SER A 917 24.33 6.21 0.59
CA SER A 917 25.26 6.39 1.71
C SER A 917 26.56 5.64 1.42
N LYS A 918 27.70 6.25 1.74
CA LYS A 918 29.00 5.57 1.62
C LYS A 918 29.13 4.39 2.58
N VAL A 919 28.46 4.45 3.73
CA VAL A 919 28.59 3.48 4.82
C VAL A 919 27.43 2.49 4.80
N SER A 920 26.19 2.98 4.69
CA SER A 920 24.99 2.15 4.85
C SER A 920 24.49 1.53 3.55
N SER A 921 24.99 1.94 2.37
CA SER A 921 24.68 1.30 1.09
C SER A 921 25.57 0.09 0.76
N GLN A 922 26.12 -0.57 1.78
CA GLN A 922 26.98 -1.76 1.62
C GLN A 922 26.20 -3.03 1.94
N PRO A 923 26.44 -4.16 1.24
CA PRO A 923 25.79 -5.42 1.56
C PRO A 923 25.96 -5.82 3.02
N VAL A 924 24.90 -6.34 3.64
CA VAL A 924 24.88 -6.77 5.05
C VAL A 924 24.49 -8.23 5.15
N THR A 925 25.20 -9.00 5.98
CA THR A 925 24.87 -10.41 6.23
C THR A 925 24.25 -10.58 7.61
N VAL A 926 23.13 -11.31 7.68
CA VAL A 926 22.37 -11.58 8.91
C VAL A 926 22.31 -13.08 9.16
N ASN A 927 22.54 -13.50 10.41
CA ASN A 927 22.40 -14.90 10.79
C ASN A 927 20.98 -15.19 11.31
N LEU A 928 20.19 -15.95 10.55
CA LEU A 928 18.78 -16.22 10.87
C LEU A 928 18.61 -17.13 12.09
N GLN A 929 19.55 -18.05 12.35
CA GLN A 929 19.48 -18.99 13.47
C GLN A 929 19.71 -18.29 14.83
N LYS A 930 20.47 -17.18 14.82
CA LYS A 930 20.84 -16.40 16.01
C LYS A 930 20.11 -15.06 16.07
N LEU A 931 18.96 -14.94 15.41
CA LEU A 931 18.22 -13.68 15.35
C LEU A 931 17.37 -13.45 16.61
N PHE A 932 16.55 -14.43 16.97
CA PHE A 932 15.51 -14.28 18.00
C PHE A 932 15.92 -14.82 19.36
N SER A 933 15.47 -14.15 20.43
CA SER A 933 15.70 -14.57 21.81
C SER A 933 14.72 -15.66 22.26
N THR A 934 13.48 -15.61 21.76
CA THR A 934 12.37 -16.51 22.13
C THR A 934 12.14 -17.66 21.16
N LEU A 935 12.73 -17.62 19.96
CA LEU A 935 12.53 -18.64 18.94
C LEU A 935 13.80 -19.46 18.74
N GLU A 936 13.65 -20.77 18.69
CA GLU A 936 14.62 -21.68 18.11
C GLU A 936 14.27 -21.91 16.64
N VAL A 937 15.12 -21.44 15.72
CA VAL A 937 14.93 -21.65 14.28
C VAL A 937 15.52 -23.01 13.88
N LEU A 938 14.65 -23.91 13.44
CA LEU A 938 14.97 -25.31 13.10
C LEU A 938 15.18 -25.50 11.59
N GLY A 939 14.59 -24.63 10.76
CA GLY A 939 14.66 -24.72 9.32
C GLY A 939 14.34 -23.38 8.66
N VAL A 940 14.83 -23.22 7.44
CA VAL A 940 14.63 -22.02 6.62
C VAL A 940 14.39 -22.43 5.17
N ALA A 941 13.45 -21.76 4.52
CA ALA A 941 13.25 -21.83 3.08
C ALA A 941 12.96 -20.43 2.52
N GLU A 942 13.57 -20.09 1.39
CA GLU A 942 13.39 -18.78 0.76
C GLU A 942 12.23 -18.81 -0.24
N LEU A 943 11.41 -17.76 -0.21
CA LEU A 943 10.26 -17.57 -1.07
C LEU A 943 10.42 -16.29 -1.90
N ASN A 944 9.60 -16.15 -2.93
CA ASN A 944 9.39 -14.86 -3.59
C ASN A 944 8.75 -13.82 -2.62
N LEU A 945 8.67 -12.56 -3.05
CA LEU A 945 8.23 -11.46 -2.19
C LEU A 945 6.83 -11.66 -1.59
N SER A 946 5.90 -12.21 -2.36
CA SER A 946 4.51 -12.50 -1.94
C SER A 946 4.34 -13.80 -1.15
N ALA A 947 5.43 -14.53 -0.89
CA ALA A 947 5.43 -15.78 -0.14
C ALA A 947 4.52 -16.89 -0.70
N ASN A 948 4.32 -16.92 -2.03
CA ASN A 948 3.48 -17.93 -2.70
C ASN A 948 4.25 -18.87 -3.64
N GLN A 949 5.57 -18.69 -3.77
CA GLN A 949 6.45 -19.54 -4.59
C GLN A 949 7.84 -19.67 -3.96
N TRP A 950 8.43 -20.87 -4.03
CA TRP A 950 9.83 -21.09 -3.67
C TRP A 950 10.76 -20.30 -4.57
N LYS A 951 11.80 -19.68 -4.00
CA LYS A 951 12.63 -18.72 -4.72
C LYS A 951 13.35 -19.33 -5.93
N ASP A 952 13.81 -20.57 -5.82
CA ASP A 952 14.49 -21.34 -6.86
C ASP A 952 13.55 -21.82 -7.99
N GLU A 953 12.24 -21.87 -7.73
CA GLU A 953 11.22 -22.21 -8.72
C GLU A 953 10.74 -21.00 -9.53
N VAL A 954 11.09 -19.77 -9.13
CA VAL A 954 10.67 -18.55 -9.84
C VAL A 954 11.34 -18.49 -11.21
N LYS A 955 10.52 -18.59 -12.26
CA LYS A 955 10.94 -18.42 -13.65
C LYS A 955 10.08 -17.32 -14.27
N ARG A 956 10.74 -16.30 -14.81
CA ARG A 956 10.10 -15.20 -15.53
C ARG A 956 10.52 -15.16 -16.99
N PHE A 957 9.72 -14.52 -17.82
CA PHE A 957 10.12 -14.19 -19.18
C PHE A 957 11.31 -13.23 -19.23
N ASP A 958 12.19 -13.50 -20.19
CA ASP A 958 13.35 -12.66 -20.48
C ASP A 958 12.99 -11.68 -21.60
N TRP A 959 13.13 -10.39 -21.32
CA TRP A 959 12.82 -9.33 -22.28
C TRP A 959 14.09 -8.62 -22.74
N THR A 960 14.13 -8.22 -24.01
CA THR A 960 15.30 -7.52 -24.58
C THR A 960 14.98 -6.03 -24.74
N PRO A 961 15.73 -5.11 -24.08
CA PRO A 961 15.55 -3.68 -24.29
C PRO A 961 16.12 -3.24 -25.64
N GLU A 962 15.55 -2.19 -26.24
CA GLU A 962 16.09 -1.55 -27.45
C GLU A 962 17.44 -0.86 -27.23
N LYS A 963 17.67 -0.36 -26.00
CA LYS A 963 18.89 0.36 -25.62
C LYS A 963 19.45 -0.24 -24.33
N GLY A 964 20.76 -0.44 -24.31
CA GLY A 964 21.49 -1.06 -23.21
C GLY A 964 21.84 -2.53 -23.48
N GLU A 965 22.88 -3.03 -22.81
CA GLU A 965 23.25 -4.44 -22.90
C GLU A 965 22.20 -5.32 -22.21
N LYS A 966 21.97 -6.53 -22.75
CA LYS A 966 21.15 -7.53 -22.05
C LYS A 966 21.86 -7.86 -20.73
N PRO A 967 21.25 -7.58 -19.57
CA PRO A 967 21.93 -7.77 -18.29
C PRO A 967 22.24 -9.26 -18.07
N LEU A 968 23.47 -9.58 -17.71
CA LEU A 968 23.80 -10.92 -17.22
C LEU A 968 23.29 -11.04 -15.78
N LEU A 969 22.48 -12.06 -15.52
CA LEU A 969 22.04 -12.41 -14.17
C LEU A 969 23.28 -12.73 -13.35
N LYS A 970 23.69 -11.81 -12.47
CA LYS A 970 24.74 -12.09 -11.48
C LYS A 970 24.10 -12.90 -10.37
N THR A 971 24.38 -14.20 -10.34
CA THR A 971 24.11 -15.01 -9.16
C THR A 971 25.12 -14.66 -8.10
N PHE A 972 24.62 -14.40 -6.91
CA PHE A 972 25.47 -14.22 -5.74
C PHE A 972 25.09 -15.27 -4.72
N GLU A 973 26.09 -15.94 -4.18
CA GLU A 973 25.90 -17.00 -3.20
C GLU A 973 25.99 -16.42 -1.79
N ASP A 974 25.06 -16.85 -0.94
CA ASP A 974 25.14 -16.60 0.49
C ASP A 974 26.28 -17.43 1.10
N PRO A 975 26.93 -16.94 2.18
CA PRO A 975 27.95 -17.71 2.90
C PRO A 975 27.45 -19.08 3.40
N SER A 976 26.18 -19.17 3.79
CA SER A 976 25.52 -20.42 4.15
C SER A 976 23.99 -20.26 4.13
N THR A 977 23.25 -21.36 4.33
CA THR A 977 21.78 -21.32 4.45
C THR A 977 21.29 -20.45 5.61
N TRP A 978 22.11 -20.22 6.63
CA TRP A 978 21.77 -19.44 7.83
C TRP A 978 22.26 -18.00 7.77
N GLU A 979 23.26 -17.71 6.95
CA GLU A 979 23.90 -16.41 6.83
C GLU A 979 23.46 -15.78 5.52
N VAL A 980 22.42 -14.96 5.57
CA VAL A 980 21.78 -14.37 4.39
C VAL A 980 22.31 -12.97 4.15
N THR A 981 22.84 -12.72 2.96
CA THR A 981 23.28 -11.38 2.54
C THR A 981 22.12 -10.61 1.90
N LEU A 982 21.96 -9.35 2.31
CA LEU A 982 21.06 -8.36 1.73
C LEU A 982 21.89 -7.27 1.07
N ARG A 983 21.65 -7.00 -0.21
CA ARG A 983 22.24 -5.86 -0.94
C ARG A 983 21.29 -4.66 -0.94
N PRO A 984 21.78 -3.45 -1.27
CA PRO A 984 20.95 -2.27 -1.44
C PRO A 984 19.63 -2.54 -2.15
N MET A 985 18.53 -2.13 -1.50
CA MET A 985 17.14 -2.33 -1.92
C MET A 985 16.64 -3.78 -2.00
N GLU A 986 17.43 -4.82 -1.73
CA GLU A 986 16.90 -6.20 -1.73
C GLU A 986 15.93 -6.41 -0.56
N ILE A 987 14.80 -7.08 -0.84
CA ILE A 987 13.92 -7.68 0.16
C ILE A 987 14.02 -9.19 -0.01
N ARG A 988 14.32 -9.91 1.08
CA ARG A 988 14.35 -11.37 1.10
C ARG A 988 13.28 -11.90 2.04
N THR A 989 12.57 -12.93 1.57
CA THR A 989 11.39 -13.50 2.22
C THR A 989 11.67 -14.95 2.58
N PHE A 990 11.50 -15.29 3.86
CA PHE A 990 11.81 -16.61 4.40
C PHE A 990 10.62 -17.18 5.15
N LEU A 991 10.38 -18.48 4.96
CA LEU A 991 9.56 -19.27 5.85
C LEU A 991 10.47 -20.02 6.83
N LEU A 992 10.34 -19.69 8.11
CA LEU A 992 11.12 -20.28 9.19
C LEU A 992 10.30 -21.35 9.86
N LYS A 993 10.87 -22.53 10.07
CA LYS A 993 10.34 -23.52 11.02
C LYS A 993 10.90 -23.22 12.40
N VAL A 994 10.03 -23.04 13.40
CA VAL A 994 10.43 -22.56 14.72
C VAL A 994 9.80 -23.35 15.86
N ASN A 995 10.49 -23.38 17.00
CA ASN A 995 9.93 -23.71 18.30
C ASN A 995 10.05 -22.50 19.24
N LEU A 996 9.07 -22.31 20.13
CA LEU A 996 9.20 -21.37 21.24
C LEU A 996 10.16 -21.95 22.29
N ARG A 997 11.08 -21.12 22.79
CA ARG A 997 12.08 -21.47 23.81
C ARG A 997 11.52 -21.47 25.22
#